data_AF-A0A942T2T9-F1
#
_entry.id   AF-A0A942T2T9-F1
#
_cell.length_a   1.000
_cell.length_b   1.000
_cell.length_c   1.000
_cell.angle_alpha   90.00
_cell.angle_beta   90.00
_cell.angle_gamma   90.00
#
_symmetry.space_group_name_H-M   'P 1'
#
loop_
_entity.id
_entity.type
_entity.pdbx_description
1 polymer ?
#
loop_
_entity_poly.entity_id
_entity_poly.type
_entity_poly.pdbx_seq_one_letter_code
_entity_poly.pdbx_strand_id
1 'polypeptide(L)'
;MLENVSIIIPFQTDNGPRARAFEWIKKYYAKVMPEAELCLGIISGDINKAKAINLAAKKATKDIFVIADADVVYDPSLIEEAIKVLKKAAWVVPFTEIYNVEKQGTKKLLQTKPKWPMDVNSGDCTKANWLYSGFAGKLFVIPRANFEAVGGFDERFIGWGGEDDAFSHSVRTLCGDIVNVKGRIYHLWHPSSSYQTNPNGKANANLLGRYQRASGNKKKMAEIINERRERNNPIKIENINESTASPNSKVCFAILVHEDRELVKQLIDNVRYYCPSSTIVLYNGGEDPKLCEGLGVPVCPSSHKLKRGWTTIYFLETMEWLEKQGIQYDYFINIDSDALFIRKGYEEFVQEEMKDTDYMAVKLRIPKSGWYIGKELKKDINRWKKFFNVNPFYGVFNVGQVISRPLVQALLKQERLERLKNALNKTISFGTDEVLFVNMAKELGFRMKKYPNDTASTMIRYRPYFTLDEMISCLNNKETGGLCHPVIRDHDDPVRKLILHINSGTHTKRYKSKEYPWHDSNPNNYSITIPIKSKFGNNELIVRSGSSLTHYWQDPDGEWNKSETFATNVVGTPIFFQNNAGQFVVVCKLKNGRLGFWLRDNEASGYPWYGRSVSRQENIDELIMGTQLQNNGCVIVYKSNNQFYYWEFDKSIWKDIFPK
;
A
#
# COMPACT_ATOMS: atom_id res chain seq x y z
N MET A 1 -38.72 -0.77 15.60
CA MET A 1 -37.74 -1.65 16.32
C MET A 1 -36.33 -1.45 15.80
N LEU A 2 -36.17 -1.14 14.51
CA LEU A 2 -34.87 -0.98 13.86
C LEU A 2 -34.18 0.36 14.20
N GLU A 3 -34.91 1.35 14.70
CA GLU A 3 -34.35 2.64 15.19
C GLU A 3 -33.27 2.51 16.27
N ASN A 4 -33.26 1.39 17.02
CA ASN A 4 -32.24 1.06 18.01
C ASN A 4 -31.20 0.04 17.51
N VAL A 5 -31.05 -0.09 16.20
CA VAL A 5 -30.10 -1.02 15.57
C VAL A 5 -28.99 -0.25 14.87
N SER A 6 -27.75 -0.68 15.11
CA SER A 6 -26.60 -0.34 14.28
C SER A 6 -26.16 -1.57 13.49
N ILE A 7 -26.22 -1.49 12.16
CA ILE A 7 -25.70 -2.51 11.24
C ILE A 7 -24.20 -2.26 11.07
N ILE A 8 -23.40 -3.16 11.62
CA ILE A 8 -21.94 -3.13 11.62
C ILE A 8 -21.45 -3.95 10.42
N ILE A 9 -20.88 -3.25 9.43
CA ILE A 9 -20.34 -3.90 8.22
C ILE A 9 -18.81 -3.76 8.20
N PRO A 10 -18.07 -4.85 8.46
CA PRO A 10 -16.63 -4.86 8.25
C PRO A 10 -16.32 -4.92 6.76
N PHE A 11 -15.41 -4.08 6.29
CA PHE A 11 -15.04 -4.09 4.88
C PHE A 11 -13.56 -3.75 4.65
N GLN A 12 -12.96 -4.52 3.76
CA GLN A 12 -11.70 -4.18 3.11
C GLN A 12 -11.86 -4.44 1.62
N THR A 13 -11.48 -3.45 0.81
CA THR A 13 -11.62 -3.57 -0.63
C THR A 13 -10.68 -4.64 -1.19
N ASP A 14 -11.23 -5.53 -2.02
CA ASP A 14 -10.48 -6.39 -2.94
C ASP A 14 -10.31 -5.74 -4.32
N ASN A 15 -10.82 -4.51 -4.49
CA ASN A 15 -11.00 -3.81 -5.77
C ASN A 15 -11.71 -4.68 -6.82
N GLY A 16 -12.54 -5.60 -6.36
CA GLY A 16 -13.06 -6.69 -7.17
C GLY A 16 -14.50 -7.05 -6.82
N PRO A 17 -14.86 -8.34 -6.85
CA PRO A 17 -16.22 -8.79 -6.56
C PRO A 17 -16.74 -8.36 -5.18
N ARG A 18 -15.92 -8.37 -4.13
CA ARG A 18 -16.38 -7.94 -2.79
C ARG A 18 -16.66 -6.44 -2.73
N ALA A 19 -15.83 -5.62 -3.38
CA ALA A 19 -16.09 -4.19 -3.47
C ALA A 19 -17.42 -3.86 -4.18
N ARG A 20 -17.73 -4.58 -5.26
CA ARG A 20 -19.01 -4.40 -5.96
C ARG A 20 -20.20 -4.88 -5.13
N ALA A 21 -20.06 -6.00 -4.43
CA ALA A 21 -21.06 -6.49 -3.49
C ALA A 21 -21.32 -5.48 -2.36
N PHE A 22 -20.26 -4.95 -1.76
CA PHE A 22 -20.34 -3.94 -0.70
C PHE A 22 -21.06 -2.67 -1.13
N GLU A 23 -20.74 -2.13 -2.32
CA GLU A 23 -21.43 -0.93 -2.83
C GLU A 23 -22.93 -1.16 -3.04
N TRP A 24 -23.32 -2.35 -3.49
CA TRP A 24 -24.73 -2.72 -3.63
C TRP A 24 -25.38 -2.93 -2.26
N ILE A 25 -24.71 -3.60 -1.33
CA ILE A 25 -25.23 -3.90 0.02
C ILE A 25 -25.45 -2.64 0.86
N LYS A 26 -24.57 -1.64 0.77
CA LYS A 26 -24.80 -0.33 1.42
C LYS A 26 -26.12 0.28 0.98
N LYS A 27 -26.39 0.27 -0.33
CA LYS A 27 -27.63 0.79 -0.92
C LYS A 27 -28.83 -0.08 -0.56
N TYR A 28 -28.63 -1.39 -0.47
CA TYR A 28 -29.65 -2.34 -0.02
C TYR A 28 -30.12 -2.02 1.39
N TYR A 29 -29.23 -1.99 2.39
CA TYR A 29 -29.64 -1.72 3.78
C TYR A 29 -30.24 -0.32 3.96
N ALA A 30 -29.66 0.70 3.32
CA ALA A 30 -30.25 2.04 3.33
C ALA A 30 -31.68 2.08 2.76
N LYS A 31 -32.02 1.14 1.87
CA LYS A 31 -33.36 1.04 1.26
C LYS A 31 -34.33 0.19 2.07
N VAL A 32 -33.90 -0.97 2.56
CA VAL A 32 -34.79 -1.97 3.18
C VAL A 32 -34.84 -1.87 4.71
N MET A 33 -33.87 -1.19 5.32
CA MET A 33 -33.81 -0.93 6.76
C MET A 33 -33.44 0.55 7.03
N PRO A 34 -34.21 1.53 6.52
CA PRO A 34 -33.85 2.95 6.57
C PRO A 34 -33.78 3.52 7.99
N GLU A 35 -34.45 2.89 8.97
CA GLU A 35 -34.42 3.28 10.38
C GLU A 35 -33.13 2.83 11.10
N ALA A 36 -32.44 1.81 10.58
CA ALA A 36 -31.24 1.28 11.20
C ALA A 36 -30.02 2.15 10.85
N GLU A 37 -29.17 2.38 11.83
CA GLU A 37 -27.90 3.09 11.63
C GLU A 37 -26.92 2.19 10.89
N LEU A 38 -26.34 2.67 9.79
CA LEU A 38 -25.33 1.93 9.04
C LEU A 38 -23.91 2.35 9.48
N CYS A 39 -23.17 1.45 10.11
CA CYS A 39 -21.81 1.70 10.61
C CYS A 39 -20.78 0.90 9.82
N LEU A 40 -19.90 1.62 9.13
CA LEU A 40 -18.91 1.02 8.23
C LEU A 40 -17.52 0.94 8.86
N GLY A 41 -16.98 -0.28 8.85
CA GLY A 41 -15.70 -0.66 9.42
C GLY A 41 -14.68 -0.84 8.31
N ILE A 42 -14.21 0.26 7.73
CA ILE A 42 -13.32 0.22 6.58
C ILE A 42 -11.87 0.22 7.06
N ILE A 43 -11.09 -0.76 6.62
CA ILE A 43 -9.66 -0.86 6.93
C ILE A 43 -8.79 -0.87 5.66
N SER A 44 -7.55 -0.44 5.83
CA SER A 44 -6.46 -0.52 4.84
C SER A 44 -5.26 -1.26 5.43
N GLY A 45 -4.47 -1.95 4.60
CA GLY A 45 -3.31 -2.74 5.05
C GLY A 45 -3.64 -4.23 5.15
N ASP A 46 -3.10 -4.91 6.17
CA ASP A 46 -3.33 -6.35 6.38
C ASP A 46 -4.82 -6.66 6.63
N ILE A 47 -5.28 -7.77 6.06
CA ILE A 47 -6.66 -8.24 6.24
C ILE A 47 -6.90 -8.52 7.72
N ASN A 48 -7.88 -7.83 8.32
CA ASN A 48 -8.24 -8.00 9.72
C ASN A 48 -9.73 -7.70 9.96
N LYS A 49 -10.58 -8.71 9.79
CA LYS A 49 -12.04 -8.58 9.99
C LYS A 49 -12.38 -8.11 11.42
N ALA A 50 -11.68 -8.62 12.43
CA ALA A 50 -11.88 -8.24 13.83
C ALA A 50 -11.72 -6.72 14.06
N LYS A 51 -10.65 -6.14 13.52
CA LYS A 51 -10.39 -4.70 13.59
C LYS A 51 -11.45 -3.88 12.86
N ALA A 52 -11.87 -4.33 11.68
CA ALA A 52 -12.95 -3.70 10.92
C ALA A 52 -14.27 -3.66 11.71
N ILE A 53 -14.66 -4.78 12.34
CA ILE A 53 -15.86 -4.86 13.19
C ILE A 53 -15.73 -3.88 14.37
N ASN A 54 -14.62 -3.93 15.11
CA ASN A 54 -14.40 -3.06 16.27
C ASN A 54 -14.43 -1.57 15.90
N LEU A 55 -13.89 -1.19 14.74
CA LEU A 55 -13.93 0.20 14.25
C LEU A 55 -15.35 0.67 13.92
N ALA A 56 -16.18 -0.20 13.31
CA ALA A 56 -17.58 0.11 13.07
C ALA A 56 -18.38 0.18 14.36
N ALA A 57 -18.17 -0.75 15.29
CA ALA A 57 -18.83 -0.78 16.59
C ALA A 57 -18.54 0.49 17.43
N LYS A 58 -17.31 1.03 17.35
CA LYS A 58 -16.95 2.32 17.98
C LYS A 58 -17.71 3.52 17.43
N LYS A 59 -18.15 3.45 16.16
CA LYS A 59 -18.93 4.52 15.51
C LYS A 59 -20.43 4.40 15.78
N ALA A 60 -20.89 3.21 16.13
CA ALA A 60 -22.29 2.93 16.37
C ALA A 60 -22.82 3.71 17.56
N THR A 61 -24.07 4.16 17.49
CA THR A 61 -24.74 4.93 18.54
C THR A 61 -25.91 4.18 19.19
N LYS A 62 -26.32 3.02 18.64
CA LYS A 62 -27.51 2.28 19.10
C LYS A 62 -27.18 1.08 19.99
N ASP A 63 -28.15 0.54 20.71
CA ASP A 63 -27.91 -0.51 21.72
C ASP A 63 -27.89 -1.93 21.15
N ILE A 64 -28.34 -2.14 19.92
CA ILE A 64 -28.37 -3.46 19.29
C ILE A 64 -27.45 -3.45 18.08
N PHE A 65 -26.48 -4.35 18.04
CA PHE A 65 -25.60 -4.53 16.90
C PHE A 65 -26.07 -5.69 16.03
N VAL A 66 -26.16 -5.41 14.73
CA VAL A 66 -26.27 -6.42 13.69
C VAL A 66 -24.92 -6.49 12.99
N ILE A 67 -24.15 -7.55 13.26
CA ILE A 67 -22.87 -7.77 12.57
C ILE A 67 -23.17 -8.52 11.28
N ALA A 68 -22.93 -7.89 10.13
CA ALA A 68 -23.23 -8.44 8.81
C ALA A 68 -22.03 -8.32 7.87
N ASP A 69 -21.60 -9.44 7.27
CA ASP A 69 -20.53 -9.43 6.26
C ASP A 69 -20.95 -8.59 5.04
N ALA A 70 -19.96 -7.98 4.38
CA ALA A 70 -20.14 -7.05 3.26
C ALA A 70 -20.61 -7.68 1.93
N ASP A 71 -20.91 -8.98 1.94
CA ASP A 71 -21.38 -9.80 0.83
C ASP A 71 -22.61 -10.67 1.22
N VAL A 72 -23.29 -10.32 2.31
CA VAL A 72 -24.49 -11.05 2.79
C VAL A 72 -25.75 -10.20 2.60
N VAL A 73 -26.82 -10.84 2.11
CA VAL A 73 -28.15 -10.25 1.89
C VAL A 73 -29.20 -11.12 2.60
N TYR A 74 -30.18 -10.48 3.24
CA TYR A 74 -31.20 -11.16 4.02
C TYR A 74 -32.51 -10.37 4.12
N ASP A 75 -33.59 -11.07 4.49
CA ASP A 75 -34.90 -10.48 4.80
C ASP A 75 -34.80 -9.61 6.07
N PRO A 76 -35.15 -8.31 6.04
CA PRO A 76 -35.15 -7.45 7.23
C PRO A 76 -35.96 -8.00 8.41
N SER A 77 -37.03 -8.77 8.15
CA SER A 77 -37.85 -9.38 9.21
C SER A 77 -37.07 -10.34 10.10
N LEU A 78 -35.98 -10.93 9.59
CA LEU A 78 -35.08 -11.79 10.40
C LEU A 78 -34.43 -11.01 11.54
N ILE A 79 -34.12 -9.72 11.33
CA ILE A 79 -33.56 -8.87 12.39
C ILE A 79 -34.62 -8.53 13.42
N GLU A 80 -35.85 -8.25 13.00
CA GLU A 80 -36.97 -7.99 13.90
C GLU A 80 -37.30 -9.20 14.79
N GLU A 81 -37.32 -10.40 14.20
CA GLU A 81 -37.49 -11.66 14.93
C GLU A 81 -36.33 -11.90 15.89
N ALA A 82 -35.09 -11.67 15.45
CA ALA A 82 -33.92 -11.79 16.30
C ALA A 82 -33.98 -10.87 17.52
N ILE A 83 -34.42 -9.62 17.34
CA ILE A 83 -34.58 -8.65 18.45
C ILE A 83 -35.62 -9.13 19.46
N LYS A 84 -36.72 -9.76 19.01
CA LYS A 84 -37.72 -10.36 19.93
C LYS A 84 -37.10 -11.49 20.76
N VAL A 85 -36.27 -12.33 20.15
CA VAL A 85 -35.55 -13.42 20.81
C VAL A 85 -34.44 -12.91 21.73
N LEU A 86 -33.77 -11.81 21.36
CA LEU A 86 -32.68 -11.18 22.12
C LEU A 86 -33.07 -10.80 23.54
N LYS A 87 -34.37 -10.60 23.81
CA LYS A 87 -34.89 -10.37 25.18
C LYS A 87 -34.61 -11.52 26.15
N LYS A 88 -34.33 -12.72 25.65
CA LYS A 88 -34.10 -13.94 26.43
C LYS A 88 -32.78 -14.66 26.06
N ALA A 89 -31.98 -14.08 25.18
CA ALA A 89 -30.77 -14.68 24.65
C ALA A 89 -29.60 -13.69 24.74
N ALA A 90 -28.38 -14.19 24.96
CA ALA A 90 -27.20 -13.32 24.97
C ALA A 90 -26.92 -12.72 23.58
N TRP A 91 -27.26 -13.47 22.53
CA TRP A 91 -27.09 -13.11 21.13
C TRP A 91 -27.79 -14.14 20.24
N VAL A 92 -28.08 -13.75 19.00
CA VAL A 92 -28.93 -14.52 18.07
C VAL A 92 -28.28 -14.61 16.70
N VAL A 93 -28.24 -15.81 16.13
CA VAL A 93 -27.93 -16.03 14.71
C VAL A 93 -29.24 -16.26 13.98
N PRO A 94 -29.70 -15.30 13.15
CA PRO A 94 -31.06 -15.32 12.64
C PRO A 94 -31.22 -16.15 11.36
N PHE A 95 -30.45 -17.23 11.23
CA PHE A 95 -30.54 -18.14 10.11
C PHE A 95 -30.09 -19.56 10.47
N THR A 96 -30.59 -20.50 9.68
CA THR A 96 -30.19 -21.91 9.69
C THR A 96 -29.82 -22.41 8.29
N GLU A 97 -29.92 -21.56 7.28
CA GLU A 97 -29.63 -21.89 5.89
C GLU A 97 -28.87 -20.75 5.21
N ILE A 98 -27.82 -21.11 4.45
CA ILE A 98 -27.06 -20.18 3.61
C ILE A 98 -27.27 -20.60 2.16
N TYR A 99 -27.64 -19.66 1.31
CA TYR A 99 -27.73 -19.83 -0.14
C TYR A 99 -26.61 -19.02 -0.80
N ASN A 100 -25.65 -19.70 -1.43
CA ASN A 100 -24.63 -19.04 -2.23
C ASN A 100 -25.26 -18.62 -3.55
N VAL A 101 -25.32 -17.31 -3.81
CA VAL A 101 -25.73 -16.79 -5.11
C VAL A 101 -24.56 -17.02 -6.06
N GLU A 102 -24.78 -17.72 -7.16
CA GLU A 102 -23.72 -18.07 -8.10
C GLU A 102 -23.12 -16.82 -8.77
N LYS A 103 -21.93 -16.95 -9.36
CA LYS A 103 -21.19 -15.84 -10.00
C LYS A 103 -22.05 -15.03 -10.98
N GLN A 104 -22.83 -15.73 -11.82
CA GLN A 104 -23.69 -15.07 -12.81
C GLN A 104 -24.90 -14.40 -12.15
N GLY A 105 -25.54 -15.06 -11.17
CA GLY A 105 -26.64 -14.51 -10.39
C GLY A 105 -26.22 -13.24 -9.66
N THR A 106 -25.05 -13.26 -9.03
CA THR A 106 -24.46 -12.10 -8.35
C THR A 106 -24.22 -10.96 -9.35
N LYS A 107 -23.63 -11.24 -10.52
CA LYS A 107 -23.41 -10.22 -11.55
C LYS A 107 -24.71 -9.56 -12.00
N LYS A 108 -25.80 -10.33 -12.19
CA LYS A 108 -27.12 -9.80 -12.56
C LYS A 108 -27.71 -8.96 -11.44
N LEU A 109 -27.70 -9.47 -10.20
CA LEU A 109 -28.23 -8.78 -9.03
C LEU A 109 -27.55 -7.42 -8.80
N LEU A 110 -26.23 -7.35 -8.95
CA LEU A 110 -25.48 -6.11 -8.76
C LEU A 110 -25.81 -5.00 -9.78
N GLN A 111 -26.52 -5.33 -10.86
CA GLN A 111 -27.02 -4.37 -11.86
C GLN A 111 -28.44 -3.89 -11.58
N THR A 112 -29.17 -4.51 -10.63
CA THR A 112 -30.53 -4.11 -10.29
C THR A 112 -30.55 -3.03 -9.21
N LYS A 113 -31.70 -2.35 -9.09
CA LYS A 113 -31.95 -1.46 -7.94
C LYS A 113 -32.16 -2.33 -6.69
N PRO A 114 -31.42 -2.09 -5.59
CA PRO A 114 -31.58 -2.89 -4.38
C PRO A 114 -33.01 -2.85 -3.82
N LYS A 115 -33.55 -4.03 -3.53
CA LYS A 115 -34.87 -4.24 -2.89
C LYS A 115 -34.94 -5.62 -2.26
N TRP A 116 -35.93 -5.81 -1.39
CA TRP A 116 -36.34 -7.12 -0.91
C TRP A 116 -37.79 -7.40 -1.32
N PRO A 117 -38.15 -8.62 -1.76
CA PRO A 117 -37.25 -9.72 -2.13
C PRO A 117 -36.28 -9.35 -3.25
N MET A 118 -35.08 -9.95 -3.24
CA MET A 118 -34.06 -9.67 -4.26
C MET A 118 -34.38 -10.34 -5.61
N ASP A 119 -33.87 -9.77 -6.70
CA ASP A 119 -34.07 -10.28 -8.06
C ASP A 119 -33.09 -11.43 -8.38
N VAL A 120 -33.27 -12.58 -7.70
CA VAL A 120 -32.46 -13.80 -7.91
C VAL A 120 -33.39 -15.00 -8.06
N ASN A 121 -33.19 -15.80 -9.11
CA ASN A 121 -33.98 -17.01 -9.32
C ASN A 121 -33.47 -18.16 -8.44
N SER A 122 -34.33 -19.12 -8.11
CA SER A 122 -33.92 -20.30 -7.34
C SER A 122 -32.78 -21.09 -7.99
N GLY A 123 -32.72 -21.14 -9.33
CA GLY A 123 -31.64 -21.77 -10.08
C GLY A 123 -30.31 -21.01 -10.11
N ASP A 124 -30.29 -19.76 -9.62
CA ASP A 124 -29.08 -18.95 -9.49
C ASP A 124 -28.42 -19.10 -8.10
N CYS A 125 -28.94 -20.00 -7.25
CA CYS A 125 -28.51 -20.20 -5.87
C CYS A 125 -28.20 -21.67 -5.53
N THR A 126 -27.12 -21.90 -4.79
CA THR A 126 -26.75 -23.21 -4.25
C THR A 126 -26.80 -23.20 -2.72
N LYS A 127 -27.58 -24.10 -2.11
CA LYS A 127 -27.64 -24.23 -0.64
C LYS A 127 -26.31 -24.78 -0.11
N ALA A 128 -25.74 -24.11 0.88
CA ALA A 128 -24.53 -24.55 1.56
C ALA A 128 -24.80 -25.74 2.49
N ASN A 129 -23.96 -26.78 2.42
CA ASN A 129 -24.12 -28.02 3.20
C ASN A 129 -23.09 -28.17 4.34
N TRP A 130 -22.32 -27.12 4.65
CA TRP A 130 -21.25 -27.14 5.65
C TRP A 130 -21.59 -26.41 6.95
N LEU A 131 -22.81 -25.86 7.07
CA LEU A 131 -23.23 -25.11 8.25
C LEU A 131 -23.37 -26.06 9.46
N TYR A 132 -22.62 -25.78 10.52
CA TYR A 132 -22.62 -26.56 11.76
C TYR A 132 -23.33 -25.81 12.90
N SER A 133 -23.71 -26.55 13.94
CA SER A 133 -24.40 -25.99 15.12
C SER A 133 -23.48 -25.04 15.91
N GLY A 134 -23.94 -23.82 16.19
CA GLY A 134 -23.16 -22.80 16.89
C GLY A 134 -22.29 -21.91 15.99
N PHE A 135 -22.41 -22.03 14.66
CA PHE A 135 -21.79 -21.10 13.71
C PHE A 135 -22.27 -19.66 13.93
N ALA A 136 -21.32 -18.74 14.08
CA ALA A 136 -21.59 -17.32 14.34
C ALA A 136 -20.85 -16.38 13.37
N GLY A 137 -20.64 -16.82 12.13
CA GLY A 137 -20.14 -15.98 11.04
C GLY A 137 -21.27 -15.40 10.19
N LYS A 138 -20.94 -14.52 9.25
CA LYS A 138 -21.83 -13.90 8.24
C LYS A 138 -22.88 -12.93 8.78
N LEU A 139 -23.72 -13.35 9.72
CA LEU A 139 -24.80 -12.53 10.27
C LEU A 139 -25.13 -12.94 11.70
N PHE A 140 -25.11 -11.99 12.63
CA PHE A 140 -25.67 -12.20 13.96
C PHE A 140 -26.11 -10.88 14.61
N VAL A 141 -26.95 -11.00 15.64
CA VAL A 141 -27.56 -9.90 16.39
C VAL A 141 -27.17 -10.02 17.85
N ILE A 142 -26.63 -8.95 18.44
CA ILE A 142 -26.12 -8.95 19.81
C ILE A 142 -26.42 -7.61 20.50
N PRO A 143 -26.75 -7.57 21.80
CA PRO A 143 -26.79 -6.31 22.54
C PRO A 143 -25.38 -5.71 22.61
N ARG A 144 -25.26 -4.40 22.40
CA ARG A 144 -24.00 -3.66 22.58
C ARG A 144 -23.31 -4.03 23.90
N ALA A 145 -24.07 -4.08 24.99
CA ALA A 145 -23.55 -4.42 26.31
C ALA A 145 -22.81 -5.78 26.32
N ASN A 146 -23.31 -6.79 25.60
CA ASN A 146 -22.67 -8.11 25.52
C ASN A 146 -21.45 -8.09 24.61
N PHE A 147 -21.49 -7.34 23.51
CA PHE A 147 -20.32 -7.11 22.65
C PHE A 147 -19.19 -6.41 23.44
N GLU A 148 -19.52 -5.39 24.21
CA GLU A 148 -18.57 -4.63 25.03
C GLU A 148 -18.06 -5.42 26.24
N ALA A 149 -18.90 -6.26 26.86
CA ALA A 149 -18.54 -7.12 27.97
C ALA A 149 -17.41 -8.10 27.63
N VAL A 150 -17.34 -8.55 26.37
CA VAL A 150 -16.25 -9.41 25.87
C VAL A 150 -15.09 -8.63 25.25
N GLY A 151 -15.17 -7.29 25.25
CA GLY A 151 -14.15 -6.41 24.67
C GLY A 151 -14.10 -6.43 23.14
N GLY A 152 -15.22 -6.74 22.48
CA GLY A 152 -15.30 -6.89 21.03
C GLY A 152 -14.52 -8.08 20.48
N PHE A 153 -14.19 -8.02 19.19
CA PHE A 153 -13.39 -9.04 18.51
C PHE A 153 -11.91 -8.90 18.87
N ASP A 154 -11.18 -10.02 18.87
CA ASP A 154 -9.74 -10.03 19.16
C ASP A 154 -8.94 -9.67 17.89
N GLU A 155 -8.39 -8.46 17.85
CA GLU A 155 -7.65 -7.95 16.68
C GLU A 155 -6.32 -8.68 16.41
N ARG A 156 -5.91 -9.61 17.29
CA ARG A 156 -4.74 -10.48 17.08
C ARG A 156 -4.98 -11.53 15.99
N PHE A 157 -6.22 -11.78 15.58
CA PHE A 157 -6.52 -12.58 14.40
C PHE A 157 -6.23 -11.77 13.13
N ILE A 158 -5.21 -12.18 12.37
CA ILE A 158 -4.79 -11.53 11.12
C ILE A 158 -5.05 -12.49 9.95
N GLY A 159 -5.51 -11.96 8.83
CA GLY A 159 -5.98 -12.74 7.68
C GLY A 159 -7.33 -13.38 7.94
N TRP A 160 -7.57 -14.54 7.34
CA TRP A 160 -8.83 -15.28 7.44
C TRP A 160 -8.75 -16.39 8.50
N GLY A 161 -9.77 -16.47 9.36
CA GLY A 161 -10.09 -17.66 10.16
C GLY A 161 -9.80 -17.55 11.66
N GLY A 162 -10.74 -18.09 12.44
CA GLY A 162 -10.70 -18.25 13.89
C GLY A 162 -11.29 -17.11 14.71
N GLU A 163 -11.48 -15.94 14.12
CA GLU A 163 -11.97 -14.74 14.79
C GLU A 163 -13.45 -14.83 15.22
N ASP A 164 -14.31 -15.34 14.34
CA ASP A 164 -15.75 -15.50 14.60
C ASP A 164 -15.97 -16.56 15.71
N ASP A 165 -15.20 -17.66 15.67
CA ASP A 165 -15.26 -18.73 16.67
C ASP A 165 -14.74 -18.29 18.03
N ALA A 166 -13.63 -17.54 18.06
CA ALA A 166 -13.07 -17.00 19.30
C ALA A 166 -14.04 -16.02 19.97
N PHE A 167 -14.69 -15.15 19.18
CA PHE A 167 -15.74 -14.26 19.67
C PHE A 167 -16.95 -15.06 20.21
N SER A 168 -17.35 -16.12 19.51
CA SER A 168 -18.42 -17.02 19.96
C SER A 168 -18.12 -17.64 21.33
N HIS A 169 -16.91 -18.18 21.51
CA HIS A 169 -16.48 -18.72 22.79
C HIS A 169 -16.47 -17.67 23.90
N SER A 170 -16.07 -16.42 23.61
CA SER A 170 -16.06 -15.36 24.63
C SER A 170 -17.47 -14.94 25.06
N VAL A 171 -18.38 -14.72 24.10
CA VAL A 171 -19.78 -14.33 24.40
C VAL A 171 -20.50 -15.46 25.12
N ARG A 172 -20.34 -16.70 24.65
CA ARG A 172 -20.93 -17.88 25.30
C ARG A 172 -20.50 -18.02 26.76
N THR A 173 -19.21 -17.79 27.02
CA THR A 173 -18.64 -17.99 28.35
C THR A 173 -19.02 -16.86 29.32
N LEU A 174 -19.07 -15.61 28.85
CA LEU A 174 -19.27 -14.45 29.72
C LEU A 174 -20.71 -13.96 29.79
N CYS A 175 -21.45 -14.04 28.69
CA CYS A 175 -22.78 -13.45 28.54
C CYS A 175 -23.89 -14.52 28.47
N GLY A 176 -23.66 -15.64 27.79
CA GLY A 176 -24.62 -16.74 27.67
C GLY A 176 -24.70 -17.35 26.27
N ASP A 177 -25.44 -18.45 26.14
CA ASP A 177 -25.50 -19.25 24.91
C ASP A 177 -26.11 -18.49 23.71
N ILE A 178 -25.71 -18.95 22.53
CA ILE A 178 -26.24 -18.52 21.23
C ILE A 178 -27.62 -19.14 20.98
N VAL A 179 -28.54 -18.38 20.38
CA VAL A 179 -29.82 -18.90 19.89
C VAL A 179 -29.88 -18.78 18.38
N ASN A 180 -30.12 -19.88 17.67
CA ASN A 180 -30.36 -19.89 16.24
C ASN A 180 -31.86 -19.75 15.94
N VAL A 181 -32.23 -18.83 15.06
CA VAL A 181 -33.60 -18.68 14.55
C VAL A 181 -33.65 -19.19 13.11
N LYS A 182 -34.74 -19.87 12.74
CA LYS A 182 -34.93 -20.36 11.37
C LYS A 182 -34.99 -19.17 10.42
N GLY A 183 -34.11 -19.18 9.42
CA GLY A 183 -33.99 -18.09 8.47
C GLY A 183 -33.03 -18.46 7.35
N ARG A 184 -33.08 -17.67 6.27
CA ARG A 184 -32.25 -17.85 5.07
C ARG A 184 -31.45 -16.59 4.83
N ILE A 185 -30.15 -16.74 4.66
CA ILE A 185 -29.28 -15.67 4.17
C ILE A 185 -28.69 -16.04 2.82
N TYR A 186 -28.34 -15.03 2.06
CA TYR A 186 -27.81 -15.16 0.73
C TYR A 186 -26.41 -14.55 0.68
N HIS A 187 -25.45 -15.35 0.22
CA HIS A 187 -24.06 -14.96 0.16
C HIS A 187 -23.68 -14.66 -1.30
N LEU A 188 -23.33 -13.42 -1.58
CA LEU A 188 -22.95 -12.96 -2.91
C LEU A 188 -21.59 -13.54 -3.30
N TRP A 189 -21.48 -13.96 -4.56
CA TRP A 189 -20.28 -14.61 -5.04
C TRP A 189 -19.06 -13.69 -5.00
N HIS A 190 -17.97 -14.23 -4.48
CA HIS A 190 -16.62 -13.71 -4.64
C HIS A 190 -15.62 -14.87 -4.78
N PRO A 191 -14.40 -14.63 -5.31
CA PRO A 191 -13.35 -15.65 -5.36
C PRO A 191 -13.03 -16.15 -3.95
N SER A 192 -12.86 -17.48 -3.80
CA SER A 192 -12.54 -18.07 -2.51
C SER A 192 -11.20 -17.53 -1.98
N SER A 193 -11.15 -17.23 -0.69
CA SER A 193 -9.91 -16.95 0.02
C SER A 193 -9.66 -18.12 0.96
N SER A 194 -8.53 -18.81 0.81
CA SER A 194 -8.29 -20.05 1.55
C SER A 194 -7.73 -19.78 2.94
N TYR A 195 -8.35 -20.41 3.95
CA TYR A 195 -7.78 -20.55 5.30
C TYR A 195 -6.40 -21.21 5.28
N GLN A 196 -6.18 -22.14 4.35
CA GLN A 196 -4.94 -22.92 4.25
C GLN A 196 -3.76 -22.08 3.71
N THR A 197 -4.04 -20.99 3.00
CA THR A 197 -3.02 -20.07 2.45
C THR A 197 -2.85 -18.82 3.30
N ASN A 198 -3.50 -18.72 4.47
CA ASN A 198 -3.27 -17.61 5.38
C ASN A 198 -1.87 -17.74 6.01
N PRO A 199 -0.92 -16.81 5.77
CA PRO A 199 0.41 -16.87 6.39
C PRO A 199 0.36 -16.83 7.93
N ASN A 200 -0.73 -16.31 8.50
CA ASN A 200 -0.99 -16.26 9.94
C ASN A 200 -1.85 -17.42 10.45
N GLY A 201 -2.22 -18.40 9.61
CA GLY A 201 -3.16 -19.47 9.96
C GLY A 201 -2.76 -20.26 11.20
N LYS A 202 -1.47 -20.58 11.37
CA LYS A 202 -0.95 -21.27 12.56
C LYS A 202 -1.09 -20.41 13.83
N ALA A 203 -0.82 -19.11 13.74
CA ALA A 203 -0.96 -18.19 14.86
C ALA A 203 -2.43 -18.03 15.27
N ASN A 204 -3.33 -17.87 14.28
CA ASN A 204 -4.78 -17.81 14.50
C ASN A 204 -5.30 -19.11 15.13
N ALA A 205 -4.90 -20.28 14.62
CA ALA A 205 -5.30 -21.58 15.18
C ALA A 205 -4.84 -21.75 16.64
N ASN A 206 -3.60 -21.36 16.94
CA ASN A 206 -3.08 -21.39 18.32
C ASN A 206 -3.88 -20.47 19.25
N LEU A 207 -4.19 -19.25 18.79
CA LEU A 207 -4.98 -18.29 19.55
C LEU A 207 -6.41 -18.80 19.77
N LEU A 208 -7.08 -19.29 18.74
CA LEU A 208 -8.40 -19.92 18.83
C LEU A 208 -8.38 -21.09 19.82
N GLY A 209 -7.34 -21.93 19.79
CA GLY A 209 -7.18 -23.02 20.75
C GLY A 209 -7.17 -22.56 22.21
N ARG A 210 -6.70 -21.33 22.50
CA ARG A 210 -6.78 -20.74 23.84
C ARG A 210 -8.22 -20.41 24.22
N TYR A 211 -8.99 -19.80 23.31
CA TYR A 211 -10.41 -19.52 23.52
C TYR A 211 -11.23 -20.79 23.74
N GLN A 212 -10.98 -21.82 22.93
CA GLN A 212 -11.63 -23.13 23.06
C GLN A 212 -11.36 -23.75 24.44
N ARG A 213 -10.10 -23.75 24.91
CA ARG A 213 -9.73 -24.25 26.25
C ARG A 213 -10.28 -23.42 27.41
N ALA A 214 -10.55 -22.13 27.17
CA ALA A 214 -11.16 -21.25 28.16
C ALA A 214 -12.69 -21.28 28.15
N SER A 215 -13.31 -21.94 27.17
CA SER A 215 -14.77 -21.97 27.03
C SER A 215 -15.44 -22.56 28.28
N GLY A 216 -16.44 -21.86 28.80
CA GLY A 216 -17.13 -22.23 30.05
C GLY A 216 -16.39 -21.83 31.34
N ASN A 217 -15.14 -21.37 31.26
CA ASN A 217 -14.36 -20.86 32.39
C ASN A 217 -14.24 -19.33 32.33
N LYS A 218 -15.10 -18.63 33.07
CA LYS A 218 -15.15 -17.15 33.09
C LYS A 218 -13.82 -16.49 33.45
N LYS A 219 -13.07 -17.06 34.40
CA LYS A 219 -11.77 -16.51 34.83
C LYS A 219 -10.73 -16.61 33.71
N LYS A 220 -10.54 -17.80 33.13
CA LYS A 220 -9.59 -18.00 32.02
C LYS A 220 -9.97 -17.18 30.78
N MET A 221 -11.27 -17.03 30.52
CA MET A 221 -11.74 -16.19 29.41
C MET A 221 -11.41 -14.71 29.65
N ALA A 222 -11.64 -14.21 30.87
CA ALA A 222 -11.30 -12.83 31.24
C ALA A 222 -9.79 -12.57 31.16
N GLU A 223 -8.94 -13.53 31.54
CA GLU A 223 -7.48 -13.44 31.38
C GLU A 223 -7.08 -13.20 29.90
N ILE A 224 -7.59 -14.02 28.98
CA ILE A 224 -7.31 -13.87 27.54
C ILE A 224 -7.79 -12.50 26.99
N ILE A 225 -8.93 -12.00 27.48
CA ILE A 225 -9.48 -10.70 27.11
C ILE A 225 -8.64 -9.54 27.66
N ASN A 226 -8.17 -9.63 28.91
CA ASN A 226 -7.35 -8.60 29.55
C ASN A 226 -5.98 -8.45 28.89
N GLU A 227 -5.38 -9.55 28.41
CA GLU A 227 -4.14 -9.51 27.61
C GLU A 227 -4.26 -8.63 26.35
N ARG A 228 -5.48 -8.51 25.79
CA ARG A 228 -5.72 -7.63 24.64
C ARG A 228 -5.48 -6.16 25.02
N ARG A 229 -5.77 -5.79 26.28
CA ARG A 229 -5.63 -4.42 26.82
C ARG A 229 -4.20 -4.12 27.25
N GLU A 230 -3.50 -5.09 27.83
CA GLU A 230 -2.11 -4.95 28.30
C GLU A 230 -1.10 -4.75 27.17
N ARG A 231 -1.40 -5.16 25.92
CA ARG A 231 -0.59 -4.80 24.74
C ARG A 231 -0.92 -3.42 24.15
N ASN A 232 -2.06 -2.83 24.50
CA ASN A 232 -2.45 -1.48 24.08
C ASN A 232 -1.94 -0.39 25.06
N ASN A 233 -1.34 -0.77 26.19
CA ASN A 233 -0.47 0.05 27.02
C ASN A 233 0.98 -0.44 26.84
N PRO A 234 1.99 0.42 26.64
CA PRO A 234 3.36 -0.03 26.40
C PRO A 234 3.94 -0.60 27.71
N ILE A 235 3.94 -1.93 27.83
CA ILE A 235 4.67 -2.62 28.90
C ILE A 235 6.17 -2.58 28.59
N LYS A 236 6.93 -2.10 29.59
CA LYS A 236 8.40 -2.11 29.69
C LYS A 236 8.97 -3.47 29.28
N ILE A 237 9.82 -3.47 28.26
CA ILE A 237 10.73 -4.59 27.99
C ILE A 237 12.14 -4.07 28.27
N GLU A 238 12.78 -4.69 29.25
CA GLU A 238 14.17 -4.47 29.62
C GLU A 238 15.12 -4.98 28.53
N ASN A 239 16.12 -4.15 28.24
CA ASN A 239 17.44 -4.48 27.70
C ASN A 239 17.51 -5.38 26.46
N ILE A 240 17.27 -4.79 25.29
CA ILE A 240 18.09 -5.07 24.10
C ILE A 240 18.54 -3.72 23.52
N ASN A 241 19.86 -3.53 23.48
CA ASN A 241 20.52 -2.32 23.03
C ASN A 241 20.28 -2.01 21.55
N GLU A 242 20.11 -0.71 21.30
CA GLU A 242 20.34 0.07 20.06
C GLU A 242 19.28 0.08 18.94
N SER A 243 18.45 1.15 19.01
CA SER A 243 18.03 2.09 17.95
C SER A 243 17.52 1.50 16.62
N THR A 244 16.25 1.66 16.23
CA THR A 244 15.53 2.92 16.00
C THR A 244 14.05 2.58 15.80
N ALA A 245 13.17 2.98 16.72
CA ALA A 245 11.73 3.03 16.48
C ALA A 245 11.30 4.46 16.80
N SER A 246 11.18 5.24 15.73
CA SER A 246 10.64 6.59 15.73
C SER A 246 9.18 6.58 16.22
N PRO A 247 8.71 7.64 16.91
CA PRO A 247 7.29 7.78 17.24
C PRO A 247 6.47 7.63 15.95
N ASN A 248 5.41 6.80 15.96
CA ASN A 248 4.51 6.53 14.81
C ASN A 248 4.19 7.83 14.05
N SER A 249 4.98 8.14 13.02
CA SER A 249 4.85 9.38 12.27
C SER A 249 3.57 9.28 11.46
N LYS A 250 2.60 10.16 11.71
CA LYS A 250 1.33 10.16 10.98
C LYS A 250 1.43 10.98 9.69
N VAL A 251 2.46 10.77 8.89
CA VAL A 251 2.58 11.41 7.57
C VAL A 251 1.66 10.71 6.56
N CYS A 252 1.01 11.49 5.71
CA CYS A 252 0.22 10.98 4.58
C CYS A 252 0.78 11.51 3.26
N PHE A 253 1.36 10.63 2.45
CA PHE A 253 1.80 10.94 1.10
C PHE A 253 0.63 10.84 0.11
N ALA A 254 0.27 11.97 -0.51
CA ALA A 254 -0.63 12.03 -1.64
C ALA A 254 0.18 12.06 -2.94
N ILE A 255 0.06 10.99 -3.73
CA ILE A 255 0.87 10.78 -4.93
C ILE A 255 -0.01 10.97 -6.18
N LEU A 256 0.31 11.97 -6.99
CA LEU A 256 -0.30 12.13 -8.31
C LEU A 256 0.42 11.24 -9.32
N VAL A 257 -0.29 10.28 -9.88
CA VAL A 257 0.22 9.35 -10.90
C VAL A 257 -0.58 9.46 -12.19
N HIS A 258 0.06 9.28 -13.32
CA HIS A 258 -0.58 9.48 -14.63
C HIS A 258 -0.15 8.50 -15.72
N GLU A 259 0.91 7.72 -15.50
CA GLU A 259 1.44 6.76 -16.47
C GLU A 259 2.17 5.62 -15.77
N ASP A 260 2.35 4.52 -16.50
CA ASP A 260 3.14 3.33 -16.15
C ASP A 260 2.89 2.74 -14.75
N ARG A 261 2.04 1.71 -14.74
CA ARG A 261 1.64 0.99 -13.52
C ARG A 261 2.80 0.37 -12.74
N GLU A 262 3.81 -0.18 -13.40
CA GLU A 262 4.92 -0.84 -12.71
C GLU A 262 5.84 0.19 -12.06
N LEU A 263 6.03 1.36 -12.68
CA LEU A 263 6.74 2.48 -12.05
C LEU A 263 5.98 3.05 -10.84
N VAL A 264 4.64 3.10 -10.89
CA VAL A 264 3.81 3.47 -9.72
C VAL A 264 3.98 2.46 -8.59
N LYS A 265 3.95 1.17 -8.90
CA LYS A 265 4.18 0.12 -7.91
C LYS A 265 5.57 0.22 -7.27
N GLN A 266 6.60 0.48 -8.07
CA GLN A 266 7.94 0.71 -7.57
C GLN A 266 8.00 1.91 -6.62
N LEU A 267 7.30 3.01 -6.95
CA LEU A 267 7.20 4.17 -6.06
C LEU A 267 6.54 3.80 -4.72
N ILE A 268 5.44 3.04 -4.74
CA ILE A 268 4.76 2.58 -3.51
C ILE A 268 5.72 1.74 -2.65
N ASP A 269 6.41 0.77 -3.25
CA ASP A 269 7.34 -0.10 -2.53
C ASP A 269 8.54 0.70 -1.98
N ASN A 270 8.99 1.72 -2.73
CA ASN A 270 10.03 2.65 -2.30
C ASN A 270 9.59 3.47 -1.08
N VAL A 271 8.39 4.07 -1.10
CA VAL A 271 7.85 4.80 0.06
C VAL A 271 7.68 3.88 1.27
N ARG A 272 7.10 2.69 1.10
CA ARG A 272 6.92 1.71 2.20
C ARG A 272 8.23 1.33 2.87
N TYR A 273 9.32 1.25 2.10
CA TYR A 273 10.61 0.86 2.63
C TYR A 273 11.30 2.01 3.40
N TYR A 274 11.27 3.21 2.85
CA TYR A 274 11.98 4.36 3.41
C TYR A 274 11.18 5.18 4.43
N CYS A 275 9.85 5.15 4.33
CA CYS A 275 8.90 5.83 5.20
C CYS A 275 7.81 4.84 5.68
N PRO A 276 8.19 3.81 6.48
CA PRO A 276 7.29 2.70 6.83
C PRO A 276 6.13 3.09 7.76
N SER A 277 6.19 4.25 8.42
CA SER A 277 5.13 4.71 9.33
C SER A 277 4.04 5.52 8.59
N SER A 278 4.29 5.87 7.33
CA SER A 278 3.47 6.77 6.56
C SER A 278 2.29 6.07 5.87
N THR A 279 1.20 6.80 5.74
CA THR A 279 0.09 6.43 4.86
C THR A 279 0.40 6.87 3.43
N ILE A 280 0.03 6.05 2.45
CA ILE A 280 0.14 6.37 1.02
C ILE A 280 -1.26 6.41 0.44
N VAL A 281 -1.59 7.47 -0.29
CA VAL A 281 -2.79 7.56 -1.11
C VAL A 281 -2.45 8.00 -2.52
N LEU A 282 -3.14 7.42 -3.50
CA LEU A 282 -2.94 7.75 -4.91
C LEU A 282 -4.04 8.66 -5.42
N TYR A 283 -3.69 9.53 -6.36
CA TYR A 283 -4.62 10.22 -7.23
C TYR A 283 -4.31 9.83 -8.68
N ASN A 284 -5.28 9.21 -9.36
CA ASN A 284 -5.10 8.82 -10.76
C ASN A 284 -5.44 10.00 -11.68
N GLY A 285 -4.41 10.73 -12.10
CA GLY A 285 -4.49 11.81 -13.08
C GLY A 285 -4.25 11.35 -14.53
N GLY A 286 -4.12 10.05 -14.77
CA GLY A 286 -3.80 9.47 -16.08
C GLY A 286 -5.01 9.20 -16.98
N GLU A 287 -4.72 8.73 -18.19
CA GLU A 287 -5.73 8.28 -19.15
C GLU A 287 -6.34 6.93 -18.77
N ASP A 288 -5.51 6.03 -18.23
CA ASP A 288 -5.93 4.68 -17.88
C ASP A 288 -6.65 4.67 -16.52
N PRO A 289 -7.97 4.41 -16.47
CA PRO A 289 -8.71 4.34 -15.20
C PRO A 289 -8.24 3.20 -14.30
N LYS A 290 -7.56 2.18 -14.84
CA LYS A 290 -7.05 1.02 -14.11
C LYS A 290 -5.60 1.16 -13.63
N LEU A 291 -4.95 2.30 -13.92
CA LEU A 291 -3.54 2.55 -13.57
C LEU A 291 -3.24 2.15 -12.12
N CYS A 292 -4.12 2.52 -11.18
CA CYS A 292 -3.95 2.30 -9.74
C CYS A 292 -4.64 1.04 -9.18
N GLU A 293 -5.40 0.28 -10.00
CA GLU A 293 -6.25 -0.82 -9.53
C GLU A 293 -5.43 -1.91 -8.82
N GLY A 294 -5.76 -2.35 -7.60
CA GLY A 294 -5.05 -3.48 -6.99
C GLY A 294 -3.58 -3.26 -6.60
N LEU A 295 -3.11 -2.01 -6.48
CA LEU A 295 -1.73 -1.69 -6.02
C LEU A 295 -1.55 -1.75 -4.48
N GLY A 296 -2.60 -2.11 -3.74
CA GLY A 296 -2.54 -2.27 -2.28
C GLY A 296 -2.43 -0.96 -1.50
N VAL A 297 -2.79 0.18 -2.12
CA VAL A 297 -2.91 1.49 -1.48
C VAL A 297 -4.24 2.14 -1.86
N PRO A 298 -4.87 2.92 -0.96
CA PRO A 298 -6.09 3.66 -1.27
C PRO A 298 -5.93 4.64 -2.45
N VAL A 299 -6.98 4.77 -3.27
CA VAL A 299 -7.04 5.71 -4.40
C VAL A 299 -8.17 6.70 -4.15
N CYS A 300 -7.90 8.00 -4.32
CA CYS A 300 -8.90 9.04 -4.15
C CYS A 300 -10.05 8.81 -5.15
N PRO A 301 -11.31 8.64 -4.70
CA PRO A 301 -12.42 8.22 -5.55
C PRO A 301 -12.87 9.29 -6.55
N SER A 302 -12.51 10.55 -6.34
CA SER A 302 -12.75 11.62 -7.31
C SER A 302 -11.62 11.76 -8.34
N SER A 303 -10.63 10.86 -8.31
CA SER A 303 -9.54 10.83 -9.29
C SER A 303 -10.10 10.83 -10.71
N HIS A 304 -9.57 11.72 -11.52
CA HIS A 304 -9.89 11.84 -12.93
C HIS A 304 -8.65 12.35 -13.66
N LYS A 305 -8.62 12.15 -14.97
CA LYS A 305 -7.55 12.65 -15.84
C LYS A 305 -7.30 14.13 -15.60
N LEU A 306 -6.05 14.48 -15.29
CA LEU A 306 -5.63 15.86 -15.10
C LEU A 306 -4.76 16.32 -16.27
N LYS A 307 -4.89 17.61 -16.60
CA LYS A 307 -4.04 18.25 -17.61
C LYS A 307 -2.79 18.80 -16.93
N ARG A 308 -1.62 18.57 -17.52
CA ARG A 308 -0.35 19.16 -17.07
C ARG A 308 -0.49 20.66 -16.86
N GLY A 309 -0.15 21.13 -15.66
CA GLY A 309 -0.27 22.54 -15.26
C GLY A 309 -1.60 22.93 -14.61
N TRP A 310 -2.61 22.07 -14.67
CA TRP A 310 -3.90 22.22 -14.00
C TRP A 310 -4.16 21.03 -13.07
N THR A 311 -3.19 20.77 -12.20
CA THR A 311 -3.16 19.62 -11.31
C THR A 311 -3.69 19.93 -9.91
N THR A 312 -3.64 21.18 -9.47
CA THR A 312 -3.93 21.66 -8.11
C THR A 312 -5.20 21.12 -7.47
N ILE A 313 -6.24 20.78 -8.25
CA ILE A 313 -7.49 20.22 -7.74
C ILE A 313 -7.29 18.90 -6.98
N TYR A 314 -6.28 18.10 -7.35
CA TYR A 314 -6.03 16.80 -6.72
C TYR A 314 -5.69 16.92 -5.23
N PHE A 315 -5.02 18.01 -4.82
CA PHE A 315 -4.73 18.27 -3.41
C PHE A 315 -6.03 18.40 -2.62
N LEU A 316 -6.94 19.28 -3.06
CA LEU A 316 -8.20 19.55 -2.35
C LEU A 316 -9.10 18.33 -2.32
N GLU A 317 -9.23 17.64 -3.45
CA GLU A 317 -10.05 16.44 -3.54
C GLU A 317 -9.51 15.30 -2.67
N THR A 318 -8.19 15.12 -2.64
CA THR A 318 -7.56 14.12 -1.77
C THR A 318 -7.74 14.50 -0.30
N MET A 319 -7.46 15.75 0.09
CA MET A 319 -7.66 16.25 1.45
C MET A 319 -9.11 16.08 1.93
N GLU A 320 -10.08 16.47 1.09
CA GLU A 320 -11.51 16.35 1.41
C GLU A 320 -11.89 14.88 1.62
N TRP A 321 -11.43 14.00 0.74
CA TRP A 321 -11.70 12.58 0.87
C TRP A 321 -11.07 11.99 2.14
N LEU A 322 -9.81 12.33 2.45
CA LEU A 322 -9.12 11.88 3.66
C LEU A 322 -9.91 12.26 4.94
N GLU A 323 -10.33 13.53 5.05
CA GLU A 323 -11.13 13.98 6.21
C GLU A 323 -12.52 13.34 6.24
N LYS A 324 -13.20 13.18 5.09
CA LYS A 324 -14.51 12.49 5.03
C LYS A 324 -14.44 11.02 5.46
N GLN A 325 -13.31 10.34 5.19
CA GLN A 325 -13.10 8.96 5.62
C GLN A 325 -12.61 8.83 7.06
N GLY A 326 -12.24 9.94 7.71
CA GLY A 326 -11.65 9.93 9.04
C GLY A 326 -10.26 9.31 9.10
N ILE A 327 -9.52 9.32 7.97
CA ILE A 327 -8.14 8.82 7.90
C ILE A 327 -7.26 9.70 8.79
N GLN A 328 -6.50 9.08 9.69
CA GLN A 328 -5.68 9.81 10.66
C GLN A 328 -4.32 10.13 10.07
N TYR A 329 -3.98 11.41 10.04
CA TYR A 329 -2.66 11.93 9.70
C TYR A 329 -2.40 13.23 10.48
N ASP A 330 -1.14 13.61 10.65
CA ASP A 330 -0.73 14.91 11.20
C ASP A 330 -0.30 15.85 10.06
N TYR A 331 0.34 15.30 9.03
CA TYR A 331 0.85 16.06 7.88
C TYR A 331 0.45 15.42 6.55
N PHE A 332 -0.12 16.23 5.66
CA PHE A 332 -0.36 15.91 4.27
C PHE A 332 0.85 16.34 3.44
N ILE A 333 1.42 15.43 2.65
CA ILE A 333 2.58 15.70 1.79
C ILE A 333 2.28 15.28 0.37
N ASN A 334 2.48 16.18 -0.59
CA ASN A 334 2.34 15.85 -1.99
C ASN A 334 3.67 15.44 -2.61
N ILE A 335 3.69 14.35 -3.38
CA ILE A 335 4.86 13.94 -4.17
C ILE A 335 4.45 13.52 -5.58
N ASP A 336 5.31 13.82 -6.56
CA ASP A 336 5.08 13.48 -7.96
C ASP A 336 5.58 12.06 -8.27
N SER A 337 5.09 11.48 -9.37
CA SER A 337 5.42 10.10 -9.78
C SER A 337 6.89 9.86 -10.20
N ASP A 338 7.67 10.92 -10.40
CA ASP A 338 9.13 10.93 -10.58
C ASP A 338 9.92 11.26 -9.30
N ALA A 339 9.28 11.28 -8.13
CA ALA A 339 9.98 11.38 -6.85
C ALA A 339 10.30 9.99 -6.30
N LEU A 340 11.48 9.79 -5.71
CA LEU A 340 11.86 8.54 -5.02
C LEU A 340 12.64 8.85 -3.74
N PHE A 341 12.63 7.92 -2.79
CA PHE A 341 13.44 7.96 -1.59
C PHE A 341 14.71 7.12 -1.75
N ILE A 342 15.82 7.60 -1.20
CA ILE A 342 17.11 6.90 -1.21
C ILE A 342 17.67 6.65 0.19
N ARG A 343 17.04 7.23 1.23
CA ARG A 343 17.45 7.11 2.63
C ARG A 343 16.23 7.18 3.56
N LYS A 344 16.30 6.47 4.68
CA LYS A 344 15.35 6.60 5.81
C LYS A 344 15.57 7.94 6.52
N GLY A 345 14.64 8.36 7.37
CA GLY A 345 14.77 9.61 8.15
C GLY A 345 13.84 10.74 7.72
N TYR A 346 13.12 10.59 6.60
CA TYR A 346 12.27 11.67 6.08
C TYR A 346 11.05 11.94 6.98
N GLU A 347 10.51 10.90 7.61
CA GLU A 347 9.39 11.01 8.55
C GLU A 347 9.79 11.81 9.79
N GLU A 348 10.97 11.51 10.35
CA GLU A 348 11.58 12.20 11.49
C GLU A 348 11.87 13.66 11.14
N PHE A 349 12.44 13.89 9.95
CA PHE A 349 12.69 15.21 9.42
C PHE A 349 11.40 16.04 9.37
N VAL A 350 10.31 15.48 8.84
CA VAL A 350 9.02 16.19 8.79
C VAL A 350 8.50 16.50 10.18
N GLN A 351 8.55 15.54 11.11
CA GLN A 351 8.07 15.73 12.48
C GLN A 351 8.83 16.84 13.20
N GLU A 352 10.16 16.84 13.09
CA GLU A 352 11.01 17.86 13.73
C GLU A 352 10.79 19.24 13.10
N GLU A 353 10.82 19.32 11.77
CA GLU A 353 10.65 20.59 11.07
C GLU A 353 9.24 21.19 11.27
N MET A 354 8.21 20.36 11.40
CA MET A 354 6.83 20.85 11.51
C MET A 354 6.36 21.09 12.95
N LYS A 355 7.17 20.81 13.97
CA LYS A 355 6.79 20.97 15.38
C LYS A 355 6.18 22.35 15.71
N ASP A 356 6.79 23.41 15.17
CA ASP A 356 6.37 24.80 15.36
C ASP A 356 5.93 25.47 14.05
N THR A 357 5.42 24.69 13.09
CA THR A 357 5.09 25.16 11.75
C THR A 357 3.89 24.41 11.19
N ASP A 358 3.08 25.09 10.40
CA ASP A 358 1.83 24.53 9.87
C ASP A 358 1.91 24.27 8.36
N TYR A 359 2.86 24.90 7.68
CA TYR A 359 3.14 24.75 6.25
C TYR A 359 4.64 24.83 5.95
N MET A 360 5.19 23.84 5.26
CA MET A 360 6.58 23.86 4.81
C MET A 360 6.68 23.49 3.33
N ALA A 361 7.48 24.23 2.54
CA ALA A 361 7.63 23.93 1.12
C ALA A 361 9.02 24.29 0.57
N VAL A 362 9.40 23.59 -0.50
CA VAL A 362 10.65 23.85 -1.23
C VAL A 362 10.55 25.20 -1.93
N LYS A 363 11.64 26.00 -1.86
CA LYS A 363 11.73 27.34 -2.46
C LYS A 363 10.59 28.30 -2.06
N LEU A 364 10.03 28.19 -0.86
CA LEU A 364 9.10 29.20 -0.33
C LEU A 364 9.79 30.57 -0.30
N ARG A 365 9.25 31.52 -1.07
CA ARG A 365 9.82 32.86 -1.25
C ARG A 365 8.79 33.87 -1.75
N ILE A 366 9.15 35.15 -1.70
CA ILE A 366 8.52 36.18 -2.52
C ILE A 366 9.15 36.10 -3.93
N PRO A 367 8.39 35.77 -4.99
CA PRO A 367 8.96 35.57 -6.32
C PRO A 367 9.46 36.88 -6.95
N LYS A 368 10.53 36.79 -7.76
CA LYS A 368 10.98 37.89 -8.63
C LYS A 368 9.95 38.15 -9.74
N SER A 369 9.90 39.39 -10.26
CA SER A 369 8.93 39.85 -11.27
C SER A 369 8.84 39.00 -12.54
N GLY A 370 9.90 38.26 -12.88
CA GLY A 370 9.99 37.40 -14.07
C GLY A 370 9.51 35.95 -13.92
N TRP A 371 9.13 35.49 -12.72
CA TRP A 371 8.76 34.08 -12.51
C TRP A 371 7.54 33.67 -13.35
N TYR A 372 7.69 32.60 -14.14
CA TYR A 372 6.69 32.15 -15.10
C TYR A 372 5.31 31.91 -14.47
N ILE A 373 5.26 31.15 -13.37
CA ILE A 373 4.00 30.88 -12.65
C ILE A 373 3.36 32.16 -12.12
N GLY A 374 4.17 33.09 -11.62
CA GLY A 374 3.67 34.41 -11.22
C GLY A 374 3.04 35.19 -12.38
N LYS A 375 3.56 35.06 -13.60
CA LYS A 375 2.94 35.65 -14.81
C LYS A 375 1.65 34.93 -15.20
N GLU A 376 1.60 33.61 -15.08
CA GLU A 376 0.40 32.80 -15.36
C GLU A 376 -0.73 33.11 -14.37
N LEU A 377 -0.42 33.31 -13.09
CA LEU A 377 -1.41 33.72 -12.09
C LEU A 377 -1.97 35.12 -12.36
N LYS A 378 -1.12 36.06 -12.82
CA LYS A 378 -1.55 37.43 -13.14
C LYS A 378 -2.67 37.47 -14.19
N LYS A 379 -2.73 36.49 -15.10
CA LYS A 379 -3.81 36.34 -16.10
C LYS A 379 -5.18 36.11 -15.47
N ASP A 380 -5.23 35.54 -14.26
CA ASP A 380 -6.47 35.19 -13.55
C ASP A 380 -6.51 35.86 -12.15
N ILE A 381 -5.82 36.99 -11.98
CA ILE A 381 -5.60 37.62 -10.67
C ILE A 381 -6.90 37.99 -9.95
N ASN A 382 -7.94 38.38 -10.70
CA ASN A 382 -9.25 38.75 -10.16
C ASN A 382 -9.98 37.56 -9.53
N ARG A 383 -9.66 36.33 -9.94
CA ARG A 383 -10.18 35.11 -9.30
C ARG A 383 -9.48 34.87 -7.98
N TRP A 384 -8.15 34.95 -7.97
CA TRP A 384 -7.33 34.59 -6.83
C TRP A 384 -7.34 35.64 -5.71
N LYS A 385 -7.46 36.93 -6.03
CA LYS A 385 -7.65 38.03 -5.06
C LYS A 385 -8.90 37.87 -4.18
N LYS A 386 -9.85 37.00 -4.54
CA LYS A 386 -11.04 36.69 -3.73
C LYS A 386 -10.76 35.72 -2.58
N PHE A 387 -9.56 35.12 -2.55
CA PHE A 387 -9.18 34.08 -1.60
C PHE A 387 -8.05 34.49 -0.67
N PHE A 388 -7.07 35.25 -1.16
CA PHE A 388 -5.92 35.68 -0.38
C PHE A 388 -5.35 37.00 -0.89
N ASN A 389 -4.70 37.74 0.01
CA ASN A 389 -3.93 38.91 -0.38
C ASN A 389 -2.76 38.52 -1.29
N VAL A 390 -2.58 39.24 -2.39
CA VAL A 390 -1.51 39.03 -3.37
C VAL A 390 -0.33 40.00 -3.17
N ASN A 391 -0.28 40.72 -2.06
CA ASN A 391 0.81 41.61 -1.71
C ASN A 391 1.19 41.55 -0.21
N PRO A 392 2.33 40.94 0.17
CA PRO A 392 3.27 40.23 -0.70
C PRO A 392 2.68 38.89 -1.19
N PHE A 393 3.09 38.50 -2.40
CA PHE A 393 2.71 37.24 -3.01
C PHE A 393 3.78 36.17 -2.75
N TYR A 394 3.37 34.98 -2.28
CA TYR A 394 4.29 33.87 -2.03
C TYR A 394 4.25 32.83 -3.15
N GLY A 395 5.39 32.21 -3.42
CA GLY A 395 5.51 31.08 -4.35
C GLY A 395 6.41 29.98 -3.79
N VAL A 396 6.13 28.75 -4.18
CA VAL A 396 6.86 27.54 -3.77
C VAL A 396 7.28 26.73 -5.01
N PHE A 397 7.90 25.57 -4.79
CA PHE A 397 8.00 24.51 -5.79
C PHE A 397 6.93 23.44 -5.46
N ASN A 398 6.30 22.86 -6.49
CA ASN A 398 5.14 22.00 -6.28
C ASN A 398 5.45 20.76 -5.40
N VAL A 399 6.55 20.05 -5.65
CA VAL A 399 6.84 18.77 -5.00
C VAL A 399 7.29 18.95 -3.56
N GLY A 400 6.72 18.16 -2.64
CA GLY A 400 7.11 18.11 -1.24
C GLY A 400 6.53 19.24 -0.38
N GLN A 401 5.36 19.78 -0.71
CA GLN A 401 4.66 20.68 0.21
C GLN A 401 4.13 19.86 1.39
N VAL A 402 4.43 20.30 2.60
CA VAL A 402 4.02 19.68 3.86
C VAL A 402 2.98 20.57 4.51
N ILE A 403 1.77 20.05 4.68
CA ILE A 403 0.59 20.80 5.13
C ILE A 403 0.06 20.13 6.39
N SER A 404 0.03 20.84 7.50
CA SER A 404 -0.52 20.33 8.76
C SER A 404 -2.02 20.05 8.64
N ARG A 405 -2.51 19.04 9.36
CA ARG A 405 -3.93 18.72 9.39
C ARG A 405 -4.84 19.89 9.83
N PRO A 406 -4.48 20.73 10.83
CA PRO A 406 -5.25 21.93 11.15
C PRO A 406 -5.40 22.88 9.95
N LEU A 407 -4.35 23.08 9.15
CA LEU A 407 -4.42 23.87 7.93
C LEU A 407 -5.31 23.20 6.88
N VAL A 408 -5.22 21.87 6.71
CA VAL A 408 -6.13 21.11 5.83
C VAL A 408 -7.60 21.32 6.26
N GLN A 409 -7.92 21.14 7.53
CA GLN A 409 -9.28 21.34 8.05
C GLN A 409 -9.77 22.78 7.86
N ALA A 410 -8.88 23.76 8.01
CA ALA A 410 -9.21 25.14 7.69
C ALA A 410 -9.53 25.29 6.19
N LEU A 411 -8.71 24.78 5.27
CA LEU A 411 -8.98 24.83 3.83
C LEU A 411 -10.34 24.21 3.47
N LEU A 412 -10.72 23.13 4.14
CA LEU A 412 -11.92 22.33 3.87
C LEU A 412 -13.22 22.87 4.50
N LYS A 413 -13.22 24.02 5.18
CA LYS A 413 -14.47 24.66 5.64
C LYS A 413 -15.43 24.80 4.45
N GLN A 414 -16.67 24.31 4.62
CA GLN A 414 -17.61 24.05 3.51
C GLN A 414 -17.72 25.18 2.48
N GLU A 415 -18.00 26.42 2.91
CA GLU A 415 -18.11 27.57 2.00
C GLU A 415 -16.82 27.82 1.21
N ARG A 416 -15.67 27.71 1.88
CA ARG A 416 -14.34 27.92 1.28
C ARG A 416 -14.01 26.80 0.29
N LEU A 417 -14.25 25.55 0.66
CA LEU A 417 -14.00 24.39 -0.17
C LEU A 417 -14.75 24.50 -1.51
N GLU A 418 -16.04 24.80 -1.47
CA GLU A 418 -16.86 24.95 -2.68
C GLU A 418 -16.35 26.09 -3.58
N ARG A 419 -16.00 27.24 -2.97
CA ARG A 419 -15.44 28.37 -3.71
C ARG A 419 -14.09 28.03 -4.33
N LEU A 420 -13.20 27.35 -3.61
CA LEU A 420 -11.88 26.96 -4.09
C LEU A 420 -11.98 25.97 -5.26
N LYS A 421 -12.82 24.92 -5.15
CA LYS A 421 -13.07 23.96 -6.23
C LYS A 421 -13.60 24.65 -7.48
N ASN A 422 -14.61 25.50 -7.33
CA ASN A 422 -15.18 26.27 -8.44
C ASN A 422 -14.13 27.21 -9.08
N ALA A 423 -13.24 27.81 -8.29
CA ALA A 423 -12.16 28.63 -8.82
C ALA A 423 -11.15 27.80 -9.61
N LEU A 424 -10.72 26.66 -9.09
CA LEU A 424 -9.78 25.75 -9.75
C LEU A 424 -10.34 25.17 -11.05
N ASN A 425 -11.61 24.75 -11.06
CA ASN A 425 -12.25 24.22 -12.27
C ASN A 425 -12.39 25.26 -13.40
N LYS A 426 -12.32 26.56 -13.06
CA LYS A 426 -12.46 27.67 -14.01
C LYS A 426 -11.16 28.41 -14.26
N THR A 427 -10.05 28.02 -13.64
CA THR A 427 -8.81 28.78 -13.75
C THR A 427 -8.14 28.53 -15.09
N ILE A 428 -7.64 29.60 -15.69
CA ILE A 428 -6.78 29.54 -16.87
C ILE A 428 -5.29 29.60 -16.49
N SER A 429 -4.97 29.77 -15.20
CA SER A 429 -3.60 29.89 -14.71
C SER A 429 -2.92 28.53 -14.59
N PHE A 430 -1.81 28.39 -15.30
CA PHE A 430 -0.92 27.23 -15.19
C PHE A 430 -0.13 27.27 -13.87
N GLY A 431 0.04 26.11 -13.23
CA GLY A 431 0.89 25.91 -12.04
C GLY A 431 0.36 26.58 -10.77
N THR A 432 -0.96 26.58 -10.59
CA THR A 432 -1.60 27.16 -9.40
C THR A 432 -1.26 26.43 -8.10
N ASP A 433 -0.73 25.21 -8.17
CA ASP A 433 -0.23 24.40 -7.06
C ASP A 433 1.03 24.99 -6.42
N GLU A 434 1.84 25.75 -7.17
CA GLU A 434 3.00 26.47 -6.63
C GLU A 434 2.62 27.78 -5.89
N VAL A 435 1.33 28.06 -5.75
CA VAL A 435 0.80 29.35 -5.31
C VAL A 435 -0.34 29.23 -4.31
N LEU A 436 -1.35 28.41 -4.62
CA LEU A 436 -2.62 28.43 -3.92
C LEU A 436 -2.46 28.15 -2.43
N PHE A 437 -1.83 27.02 -2.08
CA PHE A 437 -1.78 26.56 -0.70
C PHE A 437 -0.90 27.41 0.19
N VAL A 438 0.26 27.89 -0.32
CA VAL A 438 1.12 28.81 0.45
C VAL A 438 0.43 30.13 0.76
N ASN A 439 -0.28 30.73 -0.20
CA ASN A 439 -0.96 32.00 0.06
C ASN A 439 -2.22 31.81 0.91
N MET A 440 -2.92 30.68 0.78
CA MET A 440 -4.01 30.34 1.69
C MET A 440 -3.52 30.10 3.12
N ALA A 441 -2.37 29.44 3.30
CA ALA A 441 -1.77 29.28 4.63
C ALA A 441 -1.48 30.65 5.27
N LYS A 442 -0.92 31.59 4.50
CA LYS A 442 -0.69 32.97 4.95
C LYS A 442 -1.98 33.69 5.31
N GLU A 443 -2.98 33.64 4.42
CA GLU A 443 -4.28 34.31 4.61
C GLU A 443 -5.01 33.79 5.85
N LEU A 444 -4.93 32.49 6.10
CA LEU A 444 -5.57 31.84 7.25
C LEU A 444 -4.77 31.98 8.55
N GLY A 445 -3.64 32.70 8.55
CA GLY A 445 -2.86 32.99 9.74
C GLY A 445 -1.94 31.86 10.21
N PHE A 446 -1.67 30.87 9.37
CA PHE A 446 -0.82 29.73 9.71
C PHE A 446 0.68 30.04 9.59
N ARG A 447 1.51 29.38 10.39
CA ARG A 447 2.97 29.53 10.38
C ARG A 447 3.54 28.79 9.18
N MET A 448 4.39 29.47 8.41
CA MET A 448 4.97 28.91 7.20
C MET A 448 6.49 29.01 7.24
N LYS A 449 7.18 28.01 6.70
CA LYS A 449 8.63 28.09 6.47
C LYS A 449 9.07 27.44 5.17
N LYS A 450 10.29 27.79 4.74
CA LYS A 450 10.98 27.07 3.67
C LYS A 450 11.64 25.81 4.23
N TYR A 451 11.79 24.78 3.41
CA TYR A 451 12.71 23.69 3.73
C TYR A 451 14.12 24.23 4.05
N PRO A 452 14.92 23.54 4.89
CA PRO A 452 16.34 23.83 5.06
C PRO A 452 17.09 23.86 3.71
N ASN A 453 17.96 24.86 3.54
CA ASN A 453 18.50 25.28 2.23
C ASN A 453 19.26 24.15 1.48
N ASP A 454 20.00 23.32 2.21
CA ASP A 454 20.90 22.31 1.61
C ASP A 454 20.14 21.07 1.12
N THR A 455 19.00 20.77 1.73
CA THR A 455 18.13 19.64 1.38
C THR A 455 17.18 19.99 0.22
N ALA A 456 16.62 21.19 0.23
CA ALA A 456 15.54 21.59 -0.67
C ALA A 456 16.00 21.88 -2.11
N SER A 457 17.22 22.40 -2.27
CA SER A 457 17.69 22.94 -3.55
C SER A 457 18.46 21.93 -4.38
N THR A 458 19.07 20.93 -3.73
CA THR A 458 19.88 19.88 -4.35
C THR A 458 19.04 18.64 -4.65
N MET A 459 18.12 18.25 -3.75
CA MET A 459 17.39 16.99 -3.85
C MET A 459 16.03 17.09 -4.53
N ILE A 460 15.30 18.19 -4.33
CA ILE A 460 13.94 18.37 -4.84
C ILE A 460 13.91 19.58 -5.79
N ARG A 461 14.00 19.33 -7.09
CA ARG A 461 14.16 20.37 -8.12
C ARG A 461 13.34 20.10 -9.38
N TYR A 462 13.10 21.11 -10.20
CA TYR A 462 12.38 20.92 -11.47
C TYR A 462 13.23 20.14 -12.48
N ARG A 463 14.46 20.58 -12.76
CA ARG A 463 15.44 19.95 -13.66
C ARG A 463 16.85 20.47 -13.29
N PRO A 464 17.95 19.80 -13.73
CA PRO A 464 18.00 18.56 -14.51
C PRO A 464 17.54 17.33 -13.72
N TYR A 465 17.28 16.22 -14.42
CA TYR A 465 17.15 14.90 -13.78
C TYR A 465 18.46 14.50 -13.12
N PHE A 466 18.41 13.60 -12.14
CA PHE A 466 19.62 13.04 -11.55
C PHE A 466 20.43 12.27 -12.57
N THR A 467 21.75 12.50 -12.60
CA THR A 467 22.70 11.62 -13.27
C THR A 467 23.13 10.50 -12.33
N LEU A 468 23.76 9.46 -12.87
CA LEU A 468 24.33 8.39 -12.06
C LEU A 468 25.40 8.94 -11.10
N ASP A 469 26.28 9.82 -11.58
CA ASP A 469 27.30 10.49 -10.77
C ASP A 469 26.70 11.25 -9.58
N GLU A 470 25.68 12.08 -9.84
CA GLU A 470 25.00 12.83 -8.80
C GLU A 470 24.37 11.89 -7.77
N MET A 471 23.70 10.83 -8.22
CA MET A 471 23.07 9.87 -7.31
C MET A 471 24.10 9.13 -6.44
N ILE A 472 25.24 8.71 -7.01
CA ILE A 472 26.34 8.08 -6.26
C ILE A 472 26.90 9.05 -5.22
N SER A 473 27.08 10.33 -5.57
CA SER A 473 27.49 11.38 -4.64
C SER A 473 26.48 11.55 -3.49
N CYS A 474 25.18 11.59 -3.78
CA CYS A 474 24.12 11.66 -2.79
C CYS A 474 24.08 10.45 -1.85
N LEU A 475 24.33 9.24 -2.36
CA LEU A 475 24.37 8.01 -1.55
C LEU A 475 25.55 8.00 -0.60
N ASN A 476 26.71 8.50 -1.05
CA ASN A 476 27.94 8.59 -0.27
C ASN A 476 27.92 9.72 0.78
N ASN A 477 27.12 10.76 0.57
CA ASN A 477 26.98 11.86 1.50
C ASN A 477 25.83 11.63 2.50
N LYS A 478 26.17 11.46 3.78
CA LYS A 478 25.19 11.20 4.85
C LYS A 478 24.29 12.39 5.18
N GLU A 479 24.74 13.62 4.90
CA GLU A 479 23.97 14.85 5.13
C GLU A 479 22.92 15.10 4.05
N THR A 480 22.93 14.31 2.97
CA THR A 480 21.97 14.47 1.88
C THR A 480 20.59 13.94 2.29
N GLY A 481 19.55 14.72 1.98
CA GLY A 481 18.16 14.37 2.28
C GLY A 481 17.68 13.07 1.64
N GLY A 482 16.53 12.58 2.11
CA GLY A 482 15.99 11.27 1.69
C GLY A 482 15.19 11.28 0.38
N LEU A 483 14.48 12.37 0.06
CA LEU A 483 13.57 12.47 -1.09
C LEU A 483 14.26 13.12 -2.30
N CYS A 484 14.43 12.38 -3.39
CA CYS A 484 14.98 12.87 -4.65
C CYS A 484 13.88 13.10 -5.69
N HIS A 485 13.92 14.27 -6.33
CA HIS A 485 13.07 14.60 -7.48
C HIS A 485 13.84 15.56 -8.39
N PRO A 486 13.96 15.28 -9.70
CA PRO A 486 13.23 14.26 -10.45
C PRO A 486 14.11 13.06 -10.87
N VAL A 487 13.55 11.85 -10.81
CA VAL A 487 14.11 10.63 -11.39
C VAL A 487 13.32 10.25 -12.64
N ILE A 488 14.01 9.94 -13.74
CA ILE A 488 13.34 9.61 -15.01
C ILE A 488 12.35 8.45 -14.83
N ARG A 489 11.15 8.56 -15.41
CA ARG A 489 10.12 7.51 -15.40
C ARG A 489 10.33 6.55 -16.56
N ASP A 490 11.46 5.84 -16.51
CA ASP A 490 11.83 4.82 -17.47
C ASP A 490 12.39 3.63 -16.69
N HIS A 491 11.92 2.42 -17.02
CA HIS A 491 12.43 1.17 -16.41
C HIS A 491 13.92 0.99 -16.67
N ASP A 492 14.41 1.52 -17.79
CA ASP A 492 15.80 1.39 -18.20
C ASP A 492 16.74 2.50 -17.69
N ASP A 493 16.21 3.52 -17.02
CA ASP A 493 17.02 4.60 -16.45
C ASP A 493 18.00 4.06 -15.39
N PRO A 494 19.31 4.37 -15.50
CA PRO A 494 20.32 3.84 -14.60
C PRO A 494 20.15 4.32 -13.15
N VAL A 495 19.67 5.55 -12.93
CA VAL A 495 19.44 6.06 -11.56
C VAL A 495 18.27 5.33 -10.92
N ARG A 496 17.18 5.13 -11.66
CA ARG A 496 16.01 4.39 -11.19
C ARG A 496 16.33 2.93 -10.89
N LYS A 497 17.08 2.27 -11.77
CA LYS A 497 17.60 0.92 -11.53
C LYS A 497 18.47 0.88 -10.28
N LEU A 498 19.34 1.88 -10.07
CA LEU A 498 20.20 1.93 -8.88
C LEU A 498 19.37 2.00 -7.60
N ILE A 499 18.39 2.91 -7.53
CA ILE A 499 17.51 3.07 -6.37
C ILE A 499 16.75 1.77 -6.05
N LEU A 500 16.28 1.05 -7.07
CA LEU A 500 15.66 -0.28 -6.89
C LEU A 500 16.64 -1.30 -6.31
N HIS A 501 17.87 -1.35 -6.83
CA HIS A 501 18.83 -2.38 -6.52
C HIS A 501 19.51 -2.22 -5.16
N ILE A 502 19.62 -0.99 -4.63
CA ILE A 502 20.15 -0.73 -3.29
C ILE A 502 19.39 -1.52 -2.21
N ASN A 503 18.11 -1.81 -2.44
CA ASN A 503 17.26 -2.58 -1.53
C ASN A 503 16.84 -3.93 -2.12
N SER A 504 17.69 -4.53 -2.96
CA SER A 504 17.41 -5.82 -3.63
C SER A 504 16.98 -6.92 -2.65
N GLY A 505 17.50 -6.94 -1.41
CA GLY A 505 17.08 -7.87 -0.36
C GLY A 505 15.58 -7.78 -0.02
N THR A 506 15.01 -6.58 0.00
CA THR A 506 13.57 -6.36 0.23
C THR A 506 12.74 -6.88 -0.94
N HIS A 507 13.16 -6.56 -2.17
CA HIS A 507 12.45 -6.96 -3.40
C HIS A 507 12.53 -8.46 -3.67
N THR A 508 13.61 -9.11 -3.23
CA THR A 508 13.83 -10.55 -3.41
C THR A 508 13.24 -11.40 -2.29
N LYS A 509 12.82 -10.79 -1.17
CA LYS A 509 12.32 -11.51 0.02
C LYS A 509 11.19 -12.49 -0.28
N ARG A 510 10.25 -12.11 -1.15
CA ARG A 510 9.12 -12.98 -1.55
C ARG A 510 9.58 -14.26 -2.25
N TYR A 511 10.70 -14.22 -2.97
CA TYR A 511 11.26 -15.35 -3.71
C TYR A 511 12.08 -16.31 -2.83
N LYS A 512 12.21 -16.01 -1.54
CA LYS A 512 12.84 -16.87 -0.53
C LYS A 512 11.79 -17.68 0.24
N SER A 513 10.88 -18.33 -0.47
CA SER A 513 9.80 -19.17 0.09
C SER A 513 9.90 -20.61 -0.43
N LYS A 514 9.32 -21.56 0.30
CA LYS A 514 9.30 -23.00 -0.06
C LYS A 514 8.55 -23.30 -1.37
N GLU A 515 7.85 -22.32 -1.92
CA GLU A 515 7.08 -22.45 -3.15
C GLU A 515 7.97 -22.41 -4.40
N TYR A 516 9.20 -21.89 -4.28
CA TYR A 516 10.11 -21.74 -5.42
C TYR A 516 11.12 -22.89 -5.51
N PRO A 517 11.49 -23.33 -6.72
CA PRO A 517 12.31 -24.53 -6.94
C PRO A 517 13.77 -24.39 -6.45
N TRP A 518 14.23 -23.17 -6.19
CA TRP A 518 15.57 -22.88 -5.66
C TRP A 518 15.63 -22.74 -4.14
N HIS A 519 14.52 -22.93 -3.43
CA HIS A 519 14.47 -22.72 -2.00
C HIS A 519 15.44 -23.62 -1.24
N ASP A 520 16.29 -23.00 -0.42
CA ASP A 520 17.06 -23.66 0.62
C ASP A 520 16.59 -23.19 2.00
N SER A 521 16.45 -24.13 2.93
CA SER A 521 16.12 -23.86 4.34
C SER A 521 17.10 -22.92 5.04
N ASN A 522 18.37 -22.88 4.60
CA ASN A 522 19.36 -21.94 5.07
C ASN A 522 19.43 -20.72 4.11
N PRO A 523 18.95 -19.53 4.52
CA PRO A 523 18.93 -18.35 3.65
C PRO A 523 20.33 -17.84 3.26
N ASN A 524 21.38 -18.27 3.95
CA ASN A 524 22.77 -17.93 3.62
C ASN A 524 23.33 -18.80 2.48
N ASN A 525 22.74 -19.98 2.25
CA ASN A 525 23.18 -20.89 1.21
C ASN A 525 22.86 -20.38 -0.19
N TYR A 526 21.94 -19.43 -0.34
CA TYR A 526 21.56 -18.92 -1.65
C TYR A 526 21.28 -17.42 -1.69
N SER A 527 21.41 -16.85 -2.89
CA SER A 527 21.03 -15.47 -3.20
C SER A 527 20.39 -15.41 -4.57
N ILE A 528 19.48 -14.47 -4.76
CA ILE A 528 18.64 -14.35 -5.95
C ILE A 528 18.79 -12.93 -6.48
N THR A 529 18.84 -12.75 -7.79
CA THR A 529 18.74 -11.44 -8.42
C THR A 529 17.31 -10.91 -8.35
N ILE A 530 17.13 -9.59 -8.52
CA ILE A 530 15.80 -9.05 -8.83
C ILE A 530 15.38 -9.65 -10.18
N PRO A 531 14.18 -10.24 -10.30
CA PRO A 531 13.75 -10.80 -11.57
C PRO A 531 13.53 -9.71 -12.60
N ILE A 532 13.94 -9.98 -13.84
CA ILE A 532 13.69 -9.10 -14.98
C ILE A 532 12.62 -9.72 -15.86
N LYS A 533 11.84 -8.88 -16.54
CA LYS A 533 11.02 -9.33 -17.66
C LYS A 533 11.84 -9.21 -18.94
N SER A 534 12.15 -10.33 -19.58
CA SER A 534 12.96 -10.32 -20.80
C SER A 534 12.15 -9.89 -22.02
N LYS A 535 12.85 -9.53 -23.10
CA LYS A 535 12.25 -9.32 -24.43
C LYS A 535 11.46 -10.52 -24.96
N PHE A 536 11.68 -11.71 -24.40
CA PHE A 536 10.97 -12.92 -24.75
C PHE A 536 9.64 -13.09 -23.99
N GLY A 537 9.33 -12.18 -23.06
CA GLY A 537 8.09 -12.17 -22.28
C GLY A 537 8.18 -12.91 -20.94
N ASN A 538 9.26 -13.66 -20.73
CA ASN A 538 9.49 -14.47 -19.53
C ASN A 538 9.95 -13.63 -18.34
N ASN A 539 9.64 -14.10 -17.12
CA ASN A 539 10.34 -13.66 -15.92
C ASN A 539 11.64 -14.45 -15.80
N GLU A 540 12.74 -13.75 -15.64
CA GLU A 540 14.09 -14.33 -15.64
C GLU A 540 14.81 -13.94 -14.35
N LEU A 541 15.56 -14.87 -13.75
CA LEU A 541 16.44 -14.56 -12.63
C LEU A 541 17.64 -15.50 -12.54
N ILE A 542 18.68 -15.07 -11.81
CA ILE A 542 19.83 -15.91 -11.48
C ILE A 542 19.79 -16.23 -10.00
N VAL A 543 20.01 -17.52 -9.68
CA VAL A 543 20.20 -17.98 -8.31
C VAL A 543 21.64 -18.42 -8.14
N ARG A 544 22.29 -17.89 -7.10
CA ARG A 544 23.48 -18.53 -6.54
C ARG A 544 23.03 -19.54 -5.50
N SER A 545 23.37 -20.81 -5.66
CA SER A 545 23.22 -21.85 -4.63
C SER A 545 24.61 -22.38 -4.26
N GLY A 546 25.00 -22.23 -2.99
CA GLY A 546 26.38 -22.46 -2.57
C GLY A 546 27.35 -21.57 -3.36
N SER A 547 28.26 -22.16 -4.11
CA SER A 547 29.17 -21.39 -4.98
C SER A 547 28.87 -21.53 -6.47
N SER A 548 27.63 -21.89 -6.83
CA SER A 548 27.21 -22.16 -8.21
C SER A 548 26.10 -21.22 -8.65
N LEU A 549 26.10 -20.80 -9.92
CA LEU A 549 25.02 -20.00 -10.52
C LEU A 549 24.15 -20.86 -11.44
N THR A 550 22.84 -20.66 -11.34
CA THR A 550 21.85 -21.29 -12.22
C THR A 550 20.85 -20.24 -12.66
N HIS A 551 20.47 -20.30 -13.94
CA HIS A 551 19.45 -19.44 -14.52
C HIS A 551 18.09 -20.12 -14.38
N TYR A 552 17.10 -19.34 -13.95
CA TYR A 552 15.70 -19.77 -13.84
C TYR A 552 14.83 -18.84 -14.65
N TRP A 553 13.80 -19.41 -15.29
CA TRP A 553 12.82 -18.65 -16.04
C TRP A 553 11.41 -19.16 -15.79
N GLN A 554 10.45 -18.26 -15.93
CA GLN A 554 9.03 -18.58 -15.88
C GLN A 554 8.36 -18.01 -17.12
N ASP A 555 7.69 -18.89 -17.87
CA ASP A 555 6.87 -18.48 -19.00
C ASP A 555 5.65 -17.66 -18.51
N PRO A 556 4.99 -16.84 -19.35
CA PRO A 556 3.97 -15.88 -18.93
C PRO A 556 2.78 -16.41 -18.08
N ASP A 557 2.55 -17.72 -18.04
CA ASP A 557 1.60 -18.39 -17.13
C ASP A 557 2.11 -19.80 -16.73
N GLY A 558 3.43 -19.98 -16.72
CA GLY A 558 4.08 -21.29 -16.56
C GLY A 558 4.65 -21.55 -15.16
N GLU A 559 5.13 -22.78 -14.97
CA GLU A 559 5.97 -23.15 -13.84
C GLU A 559 7.40 -22.61 -14.02
N TRP A 560 8.15 -22.53 -12.91
CA TRP A 560 9.56 -22.15 -12.96
C TRP A 560 10.42 -23.28 -13.53
N ASN A 561 11.15 -22.97 -14.59
CA ASN A 561 12.15 -23.83 -15.21
C ASN A 561 13.56 -23.44 -14.77
N LYS A 562 14.54 -24.32 -14.99
CA LYS A 562 15.95 -24.07 -14.68
C LYS A 562 16.88 -24.56 -15.77
N SER A 563 17.98 -23.84 -15.96
CA SER A 563 19.08 -24.26 -16.83
C SER A 563 20.01 -25.24 -16.10
N GLU A 564 21.01 -25.74 -16.81
CA GLU A 564 22.19 -26.30 -16.17
C GLU A 564 22.96 -25.22 -15.38
N THR A 565 23.79 -25.64 -14.43
CA THR A 565 24.71 -24.74 -13.74
C THR A 565 25.76 -24.23 -14.72
N PHE A 566 25.79 -22.93 -14.98
CA PHE A 566 26.70 -22.33 -15.95
C PHE A 566 27.96 -21.72 -15.33
N ALA A 567 28.01 -21.57 -14.00
CA ALA A 567 29.17 -21.03 -13.31
C ALA A 567 29.36 -21.64 -11.91
N THR A 568 30.62 -21.74 -11.48
CA THR A 568 31.03 -22.18 -10.14
C THR A 568 32.08 -21.24 -9.54
N ASN A 569 32.42 -21.44 -8.26
CA ASN A 569 33.39 -20.65 -7.49
C ASN A 569 33.02 -19.16 -7.31
N VAL A 570 31.73 -18.87 -7.24
CA VAL A 570 31.19 -17.52 -6.97
C VAL A 570 30.81 -17.31 -5.50
N VAL A 571 30.70 -16.04 -5.08
CA VAL A 571 30.25 -15.59 -3.76
C VAL A 571 29.43 -14.30 -3.88
N GLY A 572 28.59 -14.05 -2.87
CA GLY A 572 27.73 -12.85 -2.83
C GLY A 572 26.52 -12.92 -3.77
N THR A 573 25.86 -11.79 -3.96
CA THR A 573 24.70 -11.67 -4.85
C THR A 573 25.16 -11.36 -6.28
N PRO A 574 24.76 -12.14 -7.30
CA PRO A 574 25.06 -11.80 -8.69
C PRO A 574 24.27 -10.57 -9.16
N ILE A 575 24.78 -9.90 -10.19
CA ILE A 575 24.05 -8.93 -11.01
C ILE A 575 23.54 -9.67 -12.24
N PHE A 576 22.33 -9.32 -12.68
CA PHE A 576 21.72 -9.85 -13.89
C PHE A 576 20.94 -8.77 -14.64
N PHE A 577 21.20 -8.64 -15.95
CA PHE A 577 20.44 -7.78 -16.84
C PHE A 577 20.43 -8.32 -18.28
N GLN A 578 19.47 -7.87 -19.09
CA GLN A 578 19.44 -8.13 -20.52
C GLN A 578 20.00 -6.92 -21.29
N ASN A 579 20.85 -7.16 -22.28
CA ASN A 579 21.37 -6.11 -23.15
C ASN A 579 20.44 -5.86 -24.36
N ASN A 580 20.75 -4.84 -25.16
CA ASN A 580 19.98 -4.42 -26.33
C ASN A 580 19.93 -5.51 -27.42
N ALA A 581 20.94 -6.37 -27.50
CA ALA A 581 20.97 -7.54 -28.39
C ALA A 581 20.16 -8.73 -27.86
N GLY A 582 19.47 -8.58 -26.72
CA GLY A 582 18.66 -9.65 -26.14
C GLY A 582 19.46 -10.70 -25.36
N GLN A 583 20.77 -10.53 -25.21
CA GLN A 583 21.65 -11.43 -24.47
C GLN A 583 21.54 -11.19 -22.97
N PHE A 584 21.76 -12.25 -22.19
CA PHE A 584 21.76 -12.18 -20.73
C PHE A 584 23.16 -11.99 -20.20
N VAL A 585 23.35 -10.99 -19.36
CA VAL A 585 24.65 -10.65 -18.78
C VAL A 585 24.60 -10.92 -17.29
N VAL A 586 25.55 -11.72 -16.80
CA VAL A 586 25.70 -12.03 -15.39
C VAL A 586 27.07 -11.61 -14.92
N VAL A 587 27.11 -10.88 -13.80
CA VAL A 587 28.36 -10.49 -13.13
C VAL A 587 28.29 -10.97 -11.69
N CYS A 588 29.34 -11.63 -11.21
CA CYS A 588 29.39 -12.10 -9.84
C CYS A 588 30.81 -12.08 -9.29
N LYS A 589 30.95 -11.88 -7.99
CA LYS A 589 32.25 -11.95 -7.31
C LYS A 589 32.69 -13.40 -7.22
N LEU A 590 33.96 -13.65 -7.46
CA LEU A 590 34.61 -14.95 -7.32
C LEU A 590 35.21 -15.11 -5.92
N LYS A 591 35.40 -16.36 -5.47
CA LYS A 591 36.03 -16.65 -4.16
C LYS A 591 37.42 -16.01 -3.99
N ASN A 592 38.14 -15.78 -5.09
CA ASN A 592 39.45 -15.12 -5.09
C ASN A 592 39.38 -13.58 -5.10
N GLY A 593 38.19 -12.99 -4.96
CA GLY A 593 37.98 -11.55 -4.87
C GLY A 593 37.73 -10.82 -6.20
N ARG A 594 38.02 -11.45 -7.36
CA ARG A 594 37.83 -10.84 -8.69
C ARG A 594 36.38 -10.94 -9.17
N LEU A 595 36.01 -10.17 -10.20
CA LEU A 595 34.70 -10.31 -10.85
C LEU A 595 34.74 -11.29 -12.01
N GLY A 596 33.79 -12.22 -12.04
CA GLY A 596 33.50 -13.07 -13.18
C GLY A 596 32.36 -12.52 -14.01
N PHE A 597 32.49 -12.67 -15.33
CA PHE A 597 31.51 -12.25 -16.33
C PHE A 597 31.04 -13.45 -17.14
N TRP A 598 29.73 -13.53 -17.34
CA TRP A 598 29.08 -14.54 -18.18
C TRP A 598 28.05 -13.88 -19.09
N LEU A 599 27.95 -14.39 -20.31
CA LEU A 599 27.01 -13.93 -21.33
C LEU A 599 26.25 -15.13 -21.87
N ARG A 600 24.92 -15.08 -21.87
CA ARG A 600 24.11 -16.07 -22.60
C ARG A 600 23.70 -15.50 -23.94
N ASP A 601 24.01 -16.22 -25.01
CA ASP A 601 23.46 -15.93 -26.31
C ASP A 601 22.11 -16.62 -26.45
N ASN A 602 21.05 -15.81 -26.48
CA ASN A 602 19.68 -16.29 -26.59
C ASN A 602 19.23 -16.47 -28.05
N GLU A 603 20.04 -16.06 -29.03
CA GLU A 603 19.77 -16.24 -30.47
C GLU A 603 20.46 -17.50 -31.03
N ALA A 604 21.55 -17.94 -30.39
CA ALA A 604 22.23 -19.17 -30.75
C ALA A 604 21.47 -20.45 -30.35
N SER A 605 21.56 -21.49 -31.18
CA SER A 605 20.97 -22.80 -30.89
C SER A 605 21.53 -23.39 -29.60
N GLY A 606 20.64 -23.88 -28.73
CA GLY A 606 21.02 -24.43 -27.41
C GLY A 606 21.26 -23.39 -26.33
N TYR A 607 21.13 -22.10 -26.63
CA TYR A 607 21.24 -20.98 -25.69
C TYR A 607 22.52 -20.98 -24.82
N PRO A 608 23.71 -21.07 -25.44
CA PRO A 608 24.97 -21.28 -24.75
C PRO A 608 25.34 -20.12 -23.82
N TRP A 609 26.01 -20.47 -22.71
CA TRP A 609 26.67 -19.53 -21.82
C TRP A 609 28.15 -19.42 -22.16
N TYR A 610 28.63 -18.20 -22.40
CA TYR A 610 30.03 -17.86 -22.60
C TYR A 610 30.62 -17.27 -21.32
N GLY A 611 31.89 -17.58 -21.04
CA GLY A 611 32.62 -17.20 -19.83
C GLY A 611 33.56 -18.32 -19.37
N ARG A 612 34.41 -18.12 -18.37
CA ARG A 612 34.51 -16.97 -17.45
C ARG A 612 35.60 -15.99 -17.89
N SER A 613 35.19 -14.76 -18.20
CA SER A 613 36.10 -13.62 -18.30
C SER A 613 36.23 -12.93 -16.94
N VAL A 614 37.43 -12.46 -16.60
CA VAL A 614 37.74 -11.97 -15.25
C VAL A 614 38.29 -10.55 -15.30
N SER A 615 37.66 -9.61 -14.58
CA SER A 615 38.16 -8.22 -14.51
C SER A 615 39.43 -8.12 -13.65
N ARG A 616 40.13 -6.98 -13.78
CA ARG A 616 41.26 -6.59 -12.91
C ARG A 616 40.81 -5.82 -11.66
N GLN A 617 39.50 -5.63 -11.47
CA GLN A 617 38.99 -4.84 -10.35
C GLN A 617 39.10 -5.64 -9.06
N GLU A 618 39.75 -5.06 -8.07
CA GLU A 618 40.00 -5.66 -6.75
C GLU A 618 39.25 -4.85 -5.68
N ASN A 619 39.07 -5.43 -4.49
CA ASN A 619 38.47 -4.77 -3.32
C ASN A 619 37.01 -4.35 -3.47
N ILE A 620 36.18 -5.20 -4.08
CA ILE A 620 34.72 -5.01 -4.14
C ILE A 620 34.06 -5.74 -2.97
N ASP A 621 33.33 -5.00 -2.13
CA ASP A 621 32.60 -5.59 -0.99
C ASP A 621 31.28 -6.20 -1.45
N GLU A 622 30.50 -5.43 -2.23
CA GLU A 622 29.15 -5.78 -2.64
C GLU A 622 28.88 -5.28 -4.06
N LEU A 623 28.29 -6.13 -4.89
CA LEU A 623 27.74 -5.74 -6.19
C LEU A 623 26.31 -5.23 -6.00
N ILE A 624 25.99 -4.07 -6.55
CA ILE A 624 24.67 -3.44 -6.37
C ILE A 624 23.83 -3.61 -7.63
N MET A 625 24.31 -3.12 -8.77
CA MET A 625 23.52 -3.02 -10.00
C MET A 625 24.43 -3.16 -11.22
N GLY A 626 23.91 -3.72 -12.31
CA GLY A 626 24.48 -3.52 -13.64
C GLY A 626 23.40 -3.27 -14.67
N THR A 627 23.71 -2.45 -15.68
CA THR A 627 22.83 -2.20 -16.82
C THR A 627 23.62 -1.78 -18.05
N GLN A 628 23.01 -1.95 -19.21
CA GLN A 628 23.46 -1.25 -20.41
C GLN A 628 22.93 0.19 -20.42
N LEU A 629 23.78 1.11 -20.89
CA LEU A 629 23.49 2.53 -21.08
C LEU A 629 23.05 2.79 -22.54
N GLN A 630 22.42 3.94 -22.78
CA GLN A 630 21.94 4.32 -24.11
C GLN A 630 23.06 4.46 -25.16
N ASN A 631 24.28 4.79 -24.74
CA ASN A 631 25.47 4.83 -25.60
C ASN A 631 26.02 3.42 -25.97
N ASN A 632 25.32 2.34 -25.58
CA ASN A 632 25.72 0.94 -25.63
C ASN A 632 26.90 0.55 -24.71
N GLY A 633 27.43 1.48 -23.93
CA GLY A 633 28.31 1.17 -22.81
C GLY A 633 27.55 0.41 -21.73
N CYS A 634 28.27 -0.22 -20.82
CA CYS A 634 27.69 -0.86 -19.64
C CYS A 634 28.23 -0.21 -18.38
N VAL A 635 27.41 -0.20 -17.34
CA VAL A 635 27.83 0.28 -16.03
C VAL A 635 27.57 -0.78 -14.97
N ILE A 636 28.51 -0.94 -14.06
CA ILE A 636 28.37 -1.72 -12.84
C ILE A 636 28.53 -0.79 -11.65
N VAL A 637 27.54 -0.77 -10.77
CA VAL A 637 27.60 -0.08 -9.48
C VAL A 637 27.92 -1.10 -8.40
N TYR A 638 28.86 -0.75 -7.53
CA TYR A 638 29.35 -1.61 -6.45
C TYR A 638 29.69 -0.79 -5.21
N LYS A 639 29.83 -1.45 -4.07
CA LYS A 639 30.38 -0.86 -2.85
C LYS A 639 31.80 -1.33 -2.59
N SER A 640 32.61 -0.40 -2.10
CA SER A 640 33.93 -0.65 -1.53
C SER A 640 34.13 0.28 -0.34
N ASN A 641 34.62 -0.23 0.79
CA ASN A 641 34.82 0.55 2.01
C ASN A 641 33.57 1.35 2.44
N ASN A 642 32.39 0.73 2.31
CA ASN A 642 31.09 1.34 2.61
C ASN A 642 30.73 2.60 1.80
N GLN A 643 31.40 2.81 0.66
CA GLN A 643 31.06 3.83 -0.33
C GLN A 643 30.65 3.19 -1.65
N PHE A 644 29.73 3.84 -2.35
CA PHE A 644 29.28 3.47 -3.69
C PHE A 644 30.25 4.01 -4.73
N TYR A 645 30.57 3.17 -5.70
CA TYR A 645 31.34 3.49 -6.88
C TYR A 645 30.64 2.88 -8.09
N TYR A 646 30.98 3.36 -9.28
CA TYR A 646 30.60 2.71 -10.51
C TYR A 646 31.79 2.56 -11.43
N TRP A 647 31.71 1.56 -12.29
CA TRP A 647 32.63 1.33 -13.38
C TRP A 647 31.83 1.31 -14.69
N GLU A 648 32.03 2.34 -15.52
CA GLU A 648 31.54 2.36 -16.89
C GLU A 648 32.60 1.74 -17.81
N PHE A 649 32.16 0.88 -18.71
CA PHE A 649 33.02 0.30 -19.73
C PHE A 649 32.35 0.34 -21.09
N ASP A 650 33.13 0.72 -22.08
CA ASP A 650 32.68 0.99 -23.44
C ASP A 650 32.63 -0.28 -24.31
N LYS A 651 32.34 -0.11 -25.61
CA LYS A 651 32.32 -1.22 -26.57
C LYS A 651 33.68 -1.92 -26.71
N SER A 652 34.79 -1.24 -26.48
CA SER A 652 36.13 -1.85 -26.58
C SER A 652 36.34 -2.81 -25.43
N ILE A 653 36.14 -2.33 -24.20
CA ILE A 653 36.27 -3.14 -23.00
C ILE A 653 35.23 -4.28 -22.99
N TRP A 654 34.02 -4.03 -23.50
CA TRP A 654 33.01 -5.07 -23.67
C TRP A 654 33.49 -6.22 -24.56
N LYS A 655 34.15 -5.90 -25.69
CA LYS A 655 34.74 -6.90 -26.59
C LYS A 655 35.92 -7.64 -25.96
N ASP A 656 36.70 -6.97 -25.11
CA ASP A 656 37.79 -7.61 -24.38
C ASP A 656 37.26 -8.59 -23.32
N ILE A 657 36.13 -8.25 -22.67
CA ILE A 657 35.46 -9.13 -21.72
C ILE A 657 34.77 -10.29 -22.45
N PHE A 658 34.15 -10.07 -23.60
CA PHE A 658 33.49 -11.12 -24.39
C PHE A 658 34.04 -11.16 -25.83
N PRO A 659 35.23 -11.74 -26.04
CA PRO A 659 35.74 -11.94 -27.40
C PRO A 659 34.82 -12.92 -28.14
N LYS A 660 34.51 -12.59 -29.40
CA LYS A 660 33.59 -13.36 -30.26
C LYS A 660 33.92 -14.84 -30.34
#